data_AF-A0AAJ0BK24-F1
#
_entry.id   AF-A0AAJ0BK24-F1
#
_cell.length_a   1.000
_cell.length_b   1.000
_cell.length_c   1.000
_cell.angle_alpha   90.00
_cell.angle_beta   90.00
_cell.angle_gamma   90.00
#
_symmetry.space_group_name_H-M   'P 1'
#
loop_
_entity.id
_entity.type
_entity.pdbx_description
1 polymer ?
#
loop_
_entity_poly.entity_id
_entity_poly.type
_entity_poly.pdbx_seq_one_letter_code
_entity_poly.pdbx_strand_id
1 'polypeptide(L)'
;MTLWRTMGSLFLSDEELVKKDDDHKPTKASQWSPARAPPRKLLKRVALALAAGFLIYLFIHNVPTDVPIVDHRRPSYASKHASPGHGSEPPRSIPRPRPVTAPNWSKPSSDKKKDPKKDKDLKKDKAPSQSESGYDGPIRFENLAVSLHAISGTMGDYNENKNILFVASSLQSAALLLPMACQMGGELRSYVHFALMSRSVISMEELAEVNGVDEACHIIFHDARPDHAASSTDERFQRSVMRGMYHIHLYMHPQAVVVDAGDESALFIEAMRSQVNSMGAPLIEIPEDKSTQLSYLTKLDSSSLAVWHKVNIEILIQAAPGTSGNLIRLLKSLAAADFSASAVPHLTIELPSIVDPATAKFLETYEWPPASAYNPSRAKQLTLRHRIPLRDVTEEESSVRFLESFWPANSHYSHVLVLSPQVELSPSFYHYIKYSVLEYIYSRGAVAQQYDSRLMGISLDLPSTHLDGSKPFSPPSGKGDDAPTSFLWQTPSSNAVLFTGKKWVELHAFVTRLLEWQHARPQARAGLPSLFSDKLVSKRYPSWLEHALKLSRARGYWTLYPSRSTAETLAEVHQELYRPPEEYQNDVGYRGRMPDGGFLMAGSFMDSLPSRGNLLAFDDMPLLLWDGKPTALEKLDSYAAEYTAEIRRAVGGCEALSTADLLPRRSARDLFCVREE
;
A
#
# COMPACT_ATOMS: atom_id res chain seq x y z
N MET A 1 -33.49 27.01 -24.54
CA MET A 1 -33.02 26.74 -25.93
C MET A 1 -32.10 25.52 -25.86
N THR A 2 -32.67 24.33 -25.81
CA THR A 2 -32.90 23.41 -26.96
C THR A 2 -31.61 22.74 -27.43
N LEU A 3 -31.32 21.56 -26.86
CA LEU A 3 -30.90 20.31 -27.53
C LEU A 3 -30.21 19.39 -26.53
N TRP A 4 -31.01 18.80 -25.64
CA TRP A 4 -30.67 17.58 -24.88
C TRP A 4 -31.95 16.77 -24.77
N ARG A 5 -32.25 16.04 -25.85
CA ARG A 5 -33.27 15.00 -25.93
C ARG A 5 -33.07 14.31 -27.27
N THR A 6 -32.62 13.06 -27.22
CA THR A 6 -32.81 11.95 -28.18
C THR A 6 -31.52 11.18 -28.41
N MET A 7 -31.24 10.18 -27.58
CA MET A 7 -30.57 8.95 -28.00
C MET A 7 -30.80 7.90 -26.91
N GLY A 8 -31.89 7.15 -27.06
CA GLY A 8 -32.30 6.10 -26.14
C GLY A 8 -33.61 5.50 -26.61
N SER A 9 -33.55 4.65 -27.65
CA SER A 9 -34.51 3.55 -27.89
C SER A 9 -34.19 2.89 -29.24
N LEU A 10 -33.13 2.11 -29.30
CA LEU A 10 -32.99 1.04 -30.28
C LEU A 10 -32.53 -0.15 -29.44
N PHE A 11 -33.20 -1.29 -29.59
CA PHE A 11 -33.11 -2.51 -28.77
C PHE A 11 -34.08 -2.56 -27.58
N LEU A 12 -35.37 -2.72 -27.89
CA LEU A 12 -36.26 -3.58 -27.10
C LEU A 12 -37.08 -4.43 -28.08
N SER A 13 -36.97 -5.73 -27.88
CA SER A 13 -37.67 -6.81 -28.56
C SER A 13 -39.10 -6.91 -28.02
N ASP A 14 -40.09 -6.91 -28.93
CA ASP A 14 -41.48 -7.22 -28.63
C ASP A 14 -41.71 -8.72 -28.83
N GLU A 15 -42.01 -9.41 -27.74
CA GLU A 15 -42.46 -10.80 -27.68
C GLU A 15 -44.00 -10.73 -27.52
N GLU A 16 -44.73 -11.08 -28.59
CA GLU A 16 -46.19 -10.93 -28.67
C GLU A 16 -46.92 -11.96 -27.79
N LEU A 17 -47.76 -11.43 -26.88
CA LEU A 17 -48.78 -12.15 -26.12
C LEU A 17 -49.97 -12.52 -27.01
N VAL A 18 -50.31 -13.80 -26.95
CA VAL A 18 -51.53 -14.44 -27.42
C VAL A 18 -52.80 -13.69 -26.96
N LYS A 19 -53.72 -13.39 -27.88
CA LYS A 19 -55.12 -13.15 -27.54
C LYS A 19 -56.08 -13.69 -28.60
N LYS A 20 -57.12 -14.35 -28.10
CA LYS A 20 -58.15 -15.15 -28.75
C LYS A 20 -59.37 -14.29 -29.13
N ASP A 21 -60.03 -14.73 -30.21
CA ASP A 21 -61.26 -14.30 -30.89
C ASP A 21 -62.32 -13.49 -30.11
N ASP A 22 -62.99 -12.53 -30.77
CA ASP A 22 -64.37 -12.69 -31.28
C ASP A 22 -64.96 -11.40 -31.95
N ASP A 23 -65.80 -11.66 -32.96
CA ASP A 23 -66.98 -10.92 -33.46
C ASP A 23 -66.94 -9.68 -34.41
N HIS A 24 -67.31 -10.03 -35.66
CA HIS A 24 -68.36 -9.45 -36.53
C HIS A 24 -68.14 -8.16 -37.39
N LYS A 25 -68.18 -8.43 -38.71
CA LYS A 25 -68.42 -7.59 -39.92
C LYS A 25 -69.84 -6.93 -39.95
N PRO A 26 -70.28 -6.17 -40.99
CA PRO A 26 -69.65 -5.73 -42.26
C PRO A 26 -69.89 -4.24 -42.65
N THR A 27 -69.18 -3.71 -43.67
CA THR A 27 -69.76 -3.36 -45.00
C THR A 27 -68.81 -2.51 -45.88
N LYS A 28 -68.66 -2.97 -47.14
CA LYS A 28 -68.58 -2.25 -48.43
C LYS A 28 -67.52 -1.12 -48.60
N ALA A 29 -66.74 -1.00 -49.66
CA ALA A 29 -66.60 -1.74 -50.91
C ALA A 29 -65.24 -1.39 -51.58
N SER A 30 -64.67 -2.41 -52.25
CA SER A 30 -63.92 -2.44 -53.52
C SER A 30 -63.01 -1.27 -53.94
N GLN A 31 -61.70 -1.53 -54.06
CA GLN A 31 -60.99 -1.30 -55.32
C GLN A 31 -59.77 -2.22 -55.47
N TRP A 32 -59.54 -2.63 -56.72
CA TRP A 32 -58.71 -3.75 -57.16
C TRP A 32 -57.33 -3.28 -57.65
N SER A 33 -56.41 -4.24 -57.81
CA SER A 33 -55.15 -4.26 -58.60
C SER A 33 -53.83 -4.25 -57.80
N PRO A 34 -52.70 -4.75 -58.38
CA PRO A 34 -52.25 -6.13 -58.22
C PRO A 34 -50.84 -6.24 -57.63
N ALA A 35 -50.43 -7.48 -57.34
CA ALA A 35 -49.12 -7.84 -56.81
C ALA A 35 -47.94 -7.23 -57.61
N ARG A 36 -46.98 -6.63 -56.90
CA ARG A 36 -45.62 -6.34 -57.40
C ARG A 36 -44.59 -7.04 -56.52
N ALA A 37 -43.59 -7.58 -57.21
CA ALA A 37 -42.48 -8.44 -56.79
C ALA A 37 -41.52 -7.83 -55.72
N PRO A 38 -40.62 -8.65 -55.10
CA PRO A 38 -40.01 -8.42 -53.79
C PRO A 38 -38.60 -7.75 -53.87
N PRO A 39 -37.80 -7.65 -52.78
CA PRO A 39 -37.76 -6.47 -51.92
C PRO A 39 -36.40 -5.73 -51.99
N ARG A 40 -36.43 -4.42 -52.25
CA ARG A 40 -35.26 -3.50 -52.23
C ARG A 40 -34.58 -3.33 -50.84
N LYS A 41 -34.99 -4.08 -49.82
CA LYS A 41 -34.47 -3.95 -48.44
C LYS A 41 -33.26 -4.85 -48.17
N LEU A 42 -33.12 -5.98 -48.86
CA LEU A 42 -31.97 -6.88 -48.69
C LEU A 42 -30.69 -6.29 -49.30
N LEU A 43 -30.81 -5.74 -50.51
CA LEU A 43 -29.72 -5.04 -51.21
C LEU A 43 -29.15 -3.86 -50.42
N LYS A 44 -30.01 -3.12 -49.70
CA LYS A 44 -29.56 -2.03 -48.82
C LYS A 44 -28.73 -2.53 -47.64
N ARG A 45 -29.09 -3.67 -47.04
CA ARG A 45 -28.34 -4.24 -45.90
C ARG A 45 -26.99 -4.80 -46.33
N VAL A 46 -26.93 -5.45 -47.50
CA VAL A 46 -25.67 -5.97 -48.07
C VAL A 46 -24.73 -4.83 -48.46
N ALA A 47 -25.25 -3.75 -49.08
CA ALA A 47 -24.45 -2.58 -49.41
C ALA A 47 -23.87 -1.88 -48.16
N LEU A 48 -24.63 -1.83 -47.06
CA LEU A 48 -24.19 -1.21 -45.82
C LEU A 48 -23.13 -2.07 -45.10
N ALA A 49 -23.27 -3.40 -45.15
CA ALA A 49 -22.26 -4.33 -44.64
C ALA A 49 -20.95 -4.24 -45.43
N LEU A 50 -21.03 -4.14 -46.77
CA LEU A 50 -19.85 -3.93 -47.62
C LEU A 50 -19.19 -2.58 -47.37
N ALA A 51 -19.96 -1.51 -47.18
CA ALA A 51 -19.44 -0.19 -46.84
C ALA A 51 -18.75 -0.19 -45.47
N ALA A 52 -19.32 -0.86 -44.47
CA ALA A 52 -18.69 -1.02 -43.15
C ALA A 52 -17.39 -1.84 -43.24
N GLY A 53 -17.41 -2.95 -43.99
CA GLY A 53 -16.21 -3.75 -44.25
C GLY A 53 -15.11 -2.97 -44.97
N PHE A 54 -15.49 -2.12 -45.94
CA PHE A 54 -14.54 -1.26 -46.66
C PHE A 54 -13.97 -0.15 -45.77
N LEU A 55 -14.76 0.42 -44.86
CA LEU A 55 -14.27 1.37 -43.86
C LEU A 55 -13.30 0.73 -42.86
N ILE A 56 -13.59 -0.50 -42.41
CA ILE A 56 -12.67 -1.26 -41.55
C ILE A 56 -11.38 -1.60 -42.31
N TYR A 57 -11.49 -2.00 -43.58
CA TYR A 57 -10.34 -2.25 -44.43
C TYR A 57 -9.48 -1.00 -44.63
N LEU A 58 -10.09 0.14 -44.96
CA LEU A 58 -9.38 1.41 -45.07
C LEU A 58 -8.77 1.85 -43.74
N PHE A 59 -9.44 1.61 -42.62
CA PHE A 59 -8.91 1.90 -41.29
C PHE A 59 -7.66 1.05 -41.02
N ILE A 60 -7.72 -0.27 -41.23
CA ILE A 60 -6.58 -1.18 -41.05
C ILE A 60 -5.43 -0.83 -42.00
N HIS A 61 -5.72 -0.49 -43.26
CA HIS A 61 -4.71 -0.23 -44.29
C HIS A 61 -4.11 1.19 -44.22
N ASN A 62 -4.80 2.15 -43.60
CA ASN A 62 -4.29 3.50 -43.32
C ASN A 62 -3.89 3.69 -41.85
N VAL A 63 -3.86 2.64 -41.02
CA VAL A 63 -3.14 2.73 -39.74
C VAL A 63 -1.66 2.85 -40.11
N PRO A 64 -0.99 3.97 -39.82
CA PRO A 64 0.44 4.07 -40.05
C PRO A 64 1.13 3.05 -39.14
N THR A 65 1.67 1.98 -39.74
CA THR A 65 2.52 1.00 -39.06
C THR A 65 3.89 1.56 -38.70
N ASP A 66 4.17 2.82 -39.06
CA ASP A 66 5.43 3.52 -38.84
C ASP A 66 5.40 4.48 -37.64
N VAL A 67 4.42 4.36 -36.74
CA VAL A 67 4.50 5.04 -35.44
C VAL A 67 5.30 4.12 -34.51
N PRO A 68 6.58 4.42 -34.23
CA PRO A 68 7.31 3.66 -33.22
C PRO A 68 6.52 3.75 -31.90
N ILE A 69 6.46 2.65 -31.15
CA ILE A 69 5.97 2.69 -29.77
C ILE A 69 6.85 3.72 -29.06
N VAL A 70 6.29 4.89 -28.76
CA VAL A 70 7.02 5.96 -28.08
C VAL A 70 7.28 5.46 -26.67
N ASP A 71 8.53 5.08 -26.41
CA ASP A 71 8.96 4.78 -25.06
C ASP A 71 8.99 6.09 -24.26
N HIS A 72 7.90 6.35 -23.54
CA HIS A 72 7.74 7.53 -22.69
C HIS A 72 8.77 7.62 -21.56
N ARG A 73 9.63 6.61 -21.39
CA ARG A 73 10.74 6.58 -20.44
C ARG A 73 11.96 7.32 -20.93
N ARG A 74 12.03 7.64 -22.23
CA ARG A 74 13.10 8.44 -22.80
C ARG A 74 12.62 9.89 -22.97
N PRO A 75 13.22 10.85 -22.25
CA PRO A 75 12.88 12.26 -22.42
C PRO A 75 13.26 12.71 -23.84
N SER A 76 12.33 13.42 -24.50
CA SER A 76 12.60 14.04 -25.81
C SER A 76 13.29 15.39 -25.58
N TYR A 77 14.61 15.40 -25.59
CA TYR A 77 15.35 16.67 -25.63
C TYR A 77 15.19 17.29 -27.02
N ALA A 78 14.68 18.52 -27.08
CA ALA A 78 14.70 19.30 -28.31
C ALA A 78 16.16 19.56 -28.70
N SER A 79 16.70 18.71 -29.58
CA SER A 79 18.08 18.84 -30.07
C SER A 79 18.25 20.19 -30.75
N LYS A 80 19.22 21.00 -30.26
CA LYS A 80 19.66 22.23 -30.94
C LYS A 80 20.44 21.95 -32.24
N HIS A 81 20.64 20.67 -32.60
CA HIS A 81 21.31 20.24 -33.83
C HIS A 81 20.45 19.22 -34.59
N ALA A 82 19.28 19.64 -35.07
CA ALA A 82 18.60 18.94 -36.16
C ALA A 82 18.79 19.76 -37.45
N SER A 83 19.59 19.24 -38.38
CA SER A 83 19.68 19.78 -39.74
C SER A 83 18.32 19.67 -40.44
N PRO A 84 17.96 20.61 -41.35
CA PRO A 84 16.62 20.71 -41.87
C PRO A 84 16.38 19.66 -42.96
N GLY A 85 15.53 18.67 -42.68
CA GLY A 85 15.09 17.68 -43.65
C GLY A 85 13.74 17.10 -43.28
N HIS A 86 12.74 17.41 -44.10
CA HIS A 86 11.37 16.85 -44.15
C HIS A 86 10.36 17.25 -43.06
N GLY A 87 9.69 18.38 -43.33
CA GLY A 87 8.25 18.41 -43.57
C GLY A 87 7.31 17.94 -42.44
N SER A 88 7.14 18.76 -41.41
CA SER A 88 5.90 18.82 -40.65
C SER A 88 5.60 20.28 -40.28
N GLU A 89 4.40 20.75 -40.62
CA GLU A 89 3.91 22.07 -40.24
C GLU A 89 3.90 22.21 -38.70
N PRO A 90 4.26 23.38 -38.16
CA PRO A 90 4.19 23.61 -36.71
C PRO A 90 2.71 23.64 -36.26
N PRO A 91 2.35 23.03 -35.12
CA PRO A 91 1.03 23.18 -34.57
C PRO A 91 0.79 24.64 -34.16
N ARG A 92 -0.42 25.12 -34.45
CA ARG A 92 -0.92 26.46 -34.11
C ARG A 92 -0.61 26.82 -32.66
N SER A 93 -0.04 28.01 -32.48
CA SER A 93 0.19 28.68 -31.21
C SER A 93 -1.05 28.68 -30.31
N ILE A 94 -0.94 28.07 -29.13
CA ILE A 94 -1.85 28.26 -28.01
C ILE A 94 -1.59 29.66 -27.40
N PRO A 95 -2.60 30.47 -27.05
CA PRO A 95 -2.39 31.81 -26.51
C PRO A 95 -1.69 31.75 -25.14
N ARG A 96 -0.61 32.53 -24.98
CA ARG A 96 0.05 32.76 -23.68
C ARG A 96 -0.97 33.32 -22.66
N PRO A 97 -1.02 32.81 -21.42
CA PRO A 97 -1.67 33.52 -20.32
C PRO A 97 -0.94 34.85 -20.10
N ARG A 98 -1.68 35.96 -20.05
CA ARG A 98 -1.12 37.28 -19.71
C ARG A 98 -0.58 37.23 -18.28
N PRO A 99 0.64 37.75 -18.01
CA PRO A 99 1.09 37.93 -16.64
C PRO A 99 0.19 38.94 -15.93
N VAL A 100 -0.39 38.53 -14.82
CA VAL A 100 -1.09 39.42 -13.87
C VAL A 100 -0.03 40.36 -13.29
N THR A 101 -0.17 41.65 -13.60
CA THR A 101 0.61 42.74 -13.02
C THR A 101 0.51 42.71 -11.50
N ALA A 102 1.65 42.52 -10.82
CA ALA A 102 1.77 42.74 -9.38
C ALA A 102 1.61 44.24 -9.04
N PRO A 103 1.03 44.61 -7.88
CA PRO A 103 0.86 46.01 -7.50
C PRO A 103 2.22 46.65 -7.14
N ASN A 104 2.52 47.80 -7.75
CA ASN A 104 3.66 48.66 -7.43
C ASN A 104 3.56 49.18 -5.99
N TRP A 105 4.53 48.81 -5.15
CA TRP A 105 4.80 49.51 -3.89
C TRP A 105 5.84 50.60 -4.14
N SER A 106 5.38 51.84 -4.27
CA SER A 106 6.21 53.05 -4.28
C SER A 106 6.69 53.37 -2.86
N LYS A 107 8.01 53.44 -2.66
CA LYS A 107 8.63 54.03 -1.46
C LYS A 107 8.42 55.56 -1.48
N PRO A 108 8.07 56.22 -0.36
CA PRO A 108 8.10 57.67 -0.26
C PRO A 108 9.52 58.17 -0.01
N SER A 109 9.90 59.24 -0.73
CA SER A 109 11.08 60.04 -0.45
C SER A 109 10.84 60.99 0.73
N SER A 110 11.88 61.27 1.49
CA SER A 110 11.96 62.47 2.32
C SER A 110 13.37 63.04 2.25
N ASP A 111 13.46 64.19 1.57
CA ASP A 111 14.62 65.07 1.52
C ASP A 111 14.81 65.90 2.81
N LYS A 112 16.04 66.44 2.92
CA LYS A 112 16.56 67.53 3.80
C LYS A 112 17.28 67.05 5.06
N LYS A 113 18.53 67.46 5.38
CA LYS A 113 19.25 68.72 5.12
C LYS A 113 20.78 68.51 5.36
N LYS A 114 21.61 69.25 4.60
CA LYS A 114 23.04 69.56 4.86
C LYS A 114 23.17 70.40 6.15
N ASP A 115 24.27 70.44 6.93
CA ASP A 115 25.63 70.93 6.61
C ASP A 115 26.59 70.75 7.85
N PRO A 116 27.90 71.13 7.84
CA PRO A 116 29.02 70.25 8.22
C PRO A 116 29.93 70.74 9.38
N LYS A 117 30.88 69.89 9.85
CA LYS A 117 32.29 70.27 10.14
C LYS A 117 33.21 69.11 10.61
N LYS A 118 34.43 69.16 10.06
CA LYS A 118 35.74 68.52 10.37
C LYS A 118 36.00 68.07 11.83
N ASP A 119 36.64 66.90 12.02
CA ASP A 119 38.09 66.83 12.32
C ASP A 119 38.71 65.41 12.26
N LYS A 120 39.88 65.37 11.60
CA LYS A 120 41.14 64.62 11.79
C LYS A 120 41.21 63.11 12.12
N ASP A 121 41.95 62.45 11.23
CA ASP A 121 43.07 61.52 11.45
C ASP A 121 42.91 60.33 12.41
N LEU A 122 42.89 59.12 11.84
CA LEU A 122 43.84 58.06 12.20
C LEU A 122 43.85 56.92 11.16
N LYS A 123 45.02 56.74 10.57
CA LYS A 123 45.42 55.62 9.73
C LYS A 123 45.13 54.28 10.42
N LYS A 124 44.53 53.36 9.68
CA LYS A 124 44.94 51.96 9.76
C LYS A 124 44.74 51.31 8.39
N ASP A 125 45.84 51.15 7.69
CA ASP A 125 45.96 50.28 6.53
C ASP A 125 45.51 48.88 6.94
N LYS A 126 44.33 48.48 6.46
CA LYS A 126 44.00 47.07 6.28
C LYS A 126 43.69 46.91 4.81
N ALA A 127 44.60 46.22 4.13
CA ALA A 127 44.33 45.54 2.88
C ALA A 127 42.95 44.86 2.96
N PRO A 128 42.14 44.88 1.88
CA PRO A 128 40.96 44.04 1.84
C PRO A 128 41.45 42.59 1.82
N SER A 129 41.48 41.95 2.98
CA SER A 129 41.39 40.51 3.06
C SER A 129 40.12 40.14 2.32
N GLN A 130 40.29 39.52 1.15
CA GLN A 130 39.22 38.85 0.44
C GLN A 130 38.61 37.82 1.41
N SER A 131 37.57 38.21 2.13
CA SER A 131 36.57 37.26 2.56
C SER A 131 35.93 36.79 1.25
N GLU A 132 36.04 35.52 0.92
CA GLU A 132 35.27 34.87 -0.14
C GLU A 132 33.78 35.13 0.14
N SER A 133 33.27 36.26 -0.35
CA SER A 133 31.88 36.63 -0.20
C SER A 133 31.11 35.72 -1.15
N GLY A 134 30.54 34.65 -0.62
CA GLY A 134 29.68 33.75 -1.39
C GLY A 134 28.62 34.55 -2.15
N TYR A 135 28.29 34.08 -3.35
CA TYR A 135 27.29 34.67 -4.20
C TYR A 135 25.89 34.49 -3.59
N ASP A 136 25.20 35.60 -3.34
CA ASP A 136 23.81 35.65 -2.82
C ASP A 136 22.82 36.26 -3.84
N GLY A 137 23.10 36.12 -5.13
CA GLY A 137 22.24 36.66 -6.19
C GLY A 137 20.94 35.86 -6.41
N PRO A 138 20.09 36.28 -7.37
CA PRO A 138 18.88 35.55 -7.72
C PRO A 138 19.19 34.10 -8.13
N ILE A 139 18.22 33.21 -7.97
CA ILE A 139 18.37 31.78 -8.25
C ILE A 139 17.75 31.50 -9.61
N ARG A 140 18.53 30.94 -10.53
CA ARG A 140 18.09 30.53 -11.87
C ARG A 140 18.47 29.07 -12.13
N PHE A 141 17.53 28.31 -12.69
CA PHE A 141 17.75 26.92 -13.07
C PHE A 141 17.65 26.76 -14.59
N GLU A 142 18.78 26.90 -15.29
CA GLU A 142 18.81 26.81 -16.75
C GLU A 142 18.61 25.36 -17.23
N ASN A 143 19.34 24.42 -16.62
CA ASN A 143 19.31 23.01 -17.00
C ASN A 143 18.04 22.29 -16.53
N LEU A 144 17.54 22.65 -15.34
CA LEU A 144 16.32 22.05 -14.78
C LEU A 144 15.12 22.29 -15.69
N ALA A 145 14.97 23.53 -16.19
CA ALA A 145 13.88 23.86 -17.09
C ALA A 145 13.88 22.96 -18.34
N VAL A 146 15.05 22.75 -18.96
CA VAL A 146 15.18 21.89 -20.15
C VAL A 146 14.78 20.45 -19.83
N SER A 147 15.28 19.88 -18.73
CA SER A 147 14.97 18.51 -18.34
C SER A 147 13.49 18.30 -17.95
N LEU A 148 12.86 19.28 -17.29
CA LEU A 148 11.44 19.19 -16.91
C LEU A 148 10.49 19.32 -18.12
N HIS A 149 10.85 20.05 -19.17
CA HIS A 149 10.03 20.07 -20.39
C HIS A 149 10.14 18.77 -21.19
N ALA A 150 11.25 18.03 -21.03
CA ALA A 150 11.49 16.80 -21.77
C ALA A 150 10.70 15.59 -21.23
N ILE A 151 10.10 15.69 -20.03
CA ILE A 151 9.34 14.60 -19.36
C ILE A 151 7.83 14.64 -19.62
N SER A 152 7.37 15.31 -20.67
CA SER A 152 5.93 15.36 -21.02
C SER A 152 5.28 13.97 -21.18
N GLY A 153 6.06 12.94 -21.52
CA GLY A 153 5.61 11.54 -21.62
C GLY A 153 5.31 10.86 -20.28
N THR A 154 5.81 11.38 -19.14
CA THR A 154 5.70 10.70 -17.84
C THR A 154 4.41 11.05 -17.07
N MET A 155 3.46 11.72 -17.74
CA MET A 155 2.18 12.15 -17.15
C MET A 155 2.36 13.08 -15.93
N GLY A 156 3.41 13.90 -15.95
CA GLY A 156 3.70 14.88 -14.89
C GLY A 156 2.62 15.94 -14.69
N ASP A 157 1.72 16.16 -15.65
CA ASP A 157 0.57 17.06 -15.53
C ASP A 157 -0.52 16.54 -14.57
N TYR A 158 -0.51 15.24 -14.24
CA TYR A 158 -1.48 14.63 -13.34
C TYR A 158 -0.89 14.46 -11.94
N ASN A 159 -1.70 14.75 -10.92
CA ASN A 159 -1.34 14.52 -9.51
C ASN A 159 -1.13 13.04 -9.19
N GLU A 160 -1.79 12.14 -9.91
CA GLU A 160 -1.63 10.68 -9.78
C GLU A 160 -0.88 10.14 -11.00
N ASN A 161 0.41 9.91 -10.84
CA ASN A 161 1.28 9.45 -11.92
C ASN A 161 2.27 8.38 -11.44
N LYS A 162 3.23 7.99 -12.30
CA LYS A 162 4.21 6.94 -12.01
C LYS A 162 5.59 7.47 -11.64
N ASN A 163 5.70 8.77 -11.34
CA ASN A 163 6.99 9.43 -11.17
C ASN A 163 7.52 9.23 -9.75
N ILE A 164 8.73 8.73 -9.63
CA ILE A 164 9.49 8.61 -8.39
C ILE A 164 10.76 9.43 -8.55
N LEU A 165 11.12 10.20 -7.54
CA LEU A 165 12.26 11.09 -7.58
C LEU A 165 13.32 10.68 -6.55
N PHE A 166 14.53 10.39 -7.01
CA PHE A 166 15.72 10.31 -6.17
C PHE A 166 16.42 11.67 -6.20
N VAL A 167 16.84 12.18 -5.03
CA VAL A 167 17.51 13.49 -4.94
C VAL A 167 18.76 13.36 -4.09
N ALA A 168 19.86 13.94 -4.58
CA ALA A 168 21.10 14.06 -3.83
C ALA A 168 21.68 15.48 -3.94
N SER A 169 22.36 15.93 -2.89
CA SER A 169 23.21 17.12 -2.88
C SER A 169 24.69 16.77 -2.75
N SER A 170 25.02 15.68 -2.07
CA SER A 170 26.38 15.13 -1.97
C SER A 170 26.68 14.15 -3.10
N LEU A 171 27.95 14.09 -3.52
CA LEU A 171 28.39 13.08 -4.50
C LEU A 171 28.45 11.68 -3.87
N GLN A 172 28.68 11.58 -2.56
CA GLN A 172 28.67 10.31 -1.82
C GLN A 172 27.25 9.72 -1.79
N SER A 173 26.28 10.53 -1.40
CA SER A 173 24.85 10.18 -1.44
C SER A 173 24.37 9.87 -2.86
N ALA A 174 24.84 10.60 -3.88
CA ALA A 174 24.55 10.27 -5.27
C ALA A 174 25.08 8.87 -5.65
N ALA A 175 26.29 8.52 -5.23
CA ALA A 175 26.87 7.19 -5.49
C ALA A 175 26.12 6.05 -4.78
N LEU A 176 25.47 6.34 -3.64
CA LEU A 176 24.61 5.38 -2.94
C LEU A 176 23.22 5.26 -3.59
N LEU A 177 22.61 6.38 -3.99
CA LEU A 177 21.26 6.42 -4.54
C LEU A 177 21.17 5.97 -6.01
N LEU A 178 22.18 6.23 -6.84
CA LEU A 178 22.14 5.92 -8.27
C LEU A 178 22.01 4.41 -8.58
N PRO A 179 22.76 3.50 -7.92
CA PRO A 179 22.55 2.07 -8.10
C PRO A 179 21.14 1.61 -7.69
N MET A 180 20.57 2.17 -6.62
CA MET A 180 19.19 1.88 -6.20
C MET A 180 18.17 2.40 -7.23
N ALA A 181 18.37 3.62 -7.74
CA ALA A 181 17.54 4.19 -8.79
C ALA A 181 17.62 3.35 -10.08
N CYS A 182 18.80 2.85 -10.45
CA CYS A 182 19.00 1.98 -11.61
C CYS A 182 18.27 0.65 -11.43
N GLN A 183 18.41 0.02 -10.25
CA GLN A 183 17.69 -1.21 -9.94
C GLN A 183 16.17 -1.01 -10.04
N MET A 184 15.65 0.09 -9.50
CA MET A 184 14.22 0.42 -9.59
C MET A 184 13.77 0.67 -11.04
N GLY A 185 14.59 1.36 -11.83
CA GLY A 185 14.29 1.61 -13.25
C GLY A 185 14.26 0.32 -14.07
N GLY A 186 15.13 -0.64 -13.74
CA GLY A 186 15.16 -1.98 -14.33
C GLY A 186 13.90 -2.82 -14.06
N GLU A 187 13.15 -2.56 -12.98
CA GLU A 187 11.88 -3.26 -12.70
C GLU A 187 10.72 -2.77 -13.59
N LEU A 188 10.87 -1.62 -14.26
CA LEU A 188 9.91 -1.08 -15.23
C LEU A 188 8.50 -0.83 -14.66
N ARG A 189 8.34 -0.72 -13.33
CA ARG A 189 7.04 -0.45 -12.66
C ARG A 189 6.69 1.03 -12.60
N SER A 190 7.70 1.89 -12.53
CA SER A 190 7.59 3.33 -12.30
C SER A 190 8.55 4.12 -13.22
N TYR A 191 8.32 5.41 -13.39
CA TYR A 191 9.25 6.32 -14.05
C TYR A 191 10.21 6.87 -13.00
N VAL A 192 11.49 6.51 -13.11
CA VAL A 192 12.52 6.87 -12.14
C VAL A 192 13.25 8.11 -12.61
N HIS A 193 13.22 9.13 -11.76
CA HIS A 193 13.88 10.40 -11.97
C HIS A 193 15.01 10.56 -10.96
N PHE A 194 16.14 11.12 -11.38
CA PHE A 194 17.24 11.48 -10.50
C PHE A 194 17.53 12.97 -10.62
N ALA A 195 17.49 13.70 -9.50
CA ALA A 195 17.80 15.12 -9.46
C ALA A 195 19.04 15.41 -8.62
N LEU A 196 20.00 16.13 -9.20
CA LEU A 196 21.18 16.61 -8.50
C LEU A 196 20.98 18.06 -8.04
N MET A 197 21.01 18.30 -6.73
CA MET A 197 20.90 19.61 -6.09
C MET A 197 22.19 19.95 -5.33
N SER A 198 23.33 19.84 -6.00
CA SER A 198 24.66 19.99 -5.40
C SER A 198 25.27 21.38 -5.58
N ARG A 199 26.30 21.69 -4.77
CA ARG A 199 27.27 22.77 -5.04
C ARG A 199 28.43 22.33 -5.95
N SER A 200 28.59 21.02 -6.15
CA SER A 200 29.66 20.46 -6.96
C SER A 200 29.45 20.67 -8.46
N VAL A 201 30.55 20.85 -9.18
CA VAL A 201 30.60 21.06 -10.63
C VAL A 201 31.02 19.76 -11.31
N ILE A 202 30.11 18.79 -11.37
CA ILE A 202 30.26 17.55 -12.15
C ILE A 202 29.23 17.53 -13.30
N SER A 203 29.56 16.97 -14.46
CA SER A 203 28.53 16.77 -15.50
C SER A 203 27.58 15.64 -15.11
N MET A 204 26.34 15.66 -15.60
CA MET A 204 25.38 14.57 -15.27
C MET A 204 25.79 13.27 -15.95
N GLU A 205 26.43 13.36 -17.11
CA GLU A 205 26.97 12.25 -17.89
C GLU A 205 28.13 11.58 -17.13
N GLU A 206 29.10 12.35 -16.64
CA GLU A 206 30.21 11.84 -15.84
C GLU A 206 29.73 11.21 -14.53
N LEU A 207 28.72 11.81 -13.88
CA LEU A 207 28.12 11.24 -12.67
C LEU A 207 27.47 9.87 -12.95
N ALA A 208 26.80 9.72 -14.09
CA ALA A 208 26.20 8.44 -14.49
C ALA A 208 27.28 7.39 -14.80
N GLU A 209 28.30 7.76 -15.59
CA GLU A 209 29.39 6.87 -15.99
C GLU A 209 30.20 6.34 -14.80
N VAL A 210 30.56 7.20 -13.85
CA VAL A 210 31.33 6.82 -12.66
C VAL A 210 30.58 5.83 -11.77
N ASN A 211 29.25 5.91 -11.76
CA ASN A 211 28.39 5.03 -10.97
C ASN A 211 27.88 3.81 -11.74
N GLY A 212 28.37 3.57 -12.97
CA GLY A 212 27.99 2.42 -13.78
C GLY A 212 26.53 2.45 -14.23
N VAL A 213 25.92 3.64 -14.34
CA VAL A 213 24.55 3.82 -14.82
C VAL A 213 24.57 3.90 -16.34
N ASP A 214 23.95 2.93 -17.00
CA ASP A 214 23.82 2.87 -18.46
C ASP A 214 22.39 3.20 -18.92
N GLU A 215 22.16 3.16 -20.23
CA GLU A 215 20.82 3.36 -20.80
C GLU A 215 19.80 2.28 -20.39
N ALA A 216 20.26 1.11 -19.93
CA ALA A 216 19.37 0.02 -19.50
C ALA A 216 18.72 0.31 -18.14
N CYS A 217 19.31 1.20 -17.34
CA CYS A 217 18.74 1.64 -16.06
C CYS A 217 17.45 2.46 -16.19
N HIS A 218 17.11 2.99 -17.38
CA HIS A 218 15.90 3.81 -17.62
C HIS A 218 15.72 4.99 -16.64
N ILE A 219 16.80 5.62 -16.18
CA ILE A 219 16.76 6.79 -15.29
C ILE A 219 16.66 8.08 -16.11
N ILE A 220 15.80 9.00 -15.65
CA ILE A 220 15.66 10.34 -16.22
C ILE A 220 16.40 11.35 -15.34
N PHE A 221 17.43 11.98 -15.87
CA PHE A 221 18.28 12.91 -15.13
C PHE A 221 17.76 14.35 -15.18
N HIS A 222 17.81 15.01 -14.01
CA HIS A 222 17.47 16.41 -13.81
C HIS A 222 18.62 17.14 -13.12
N ASP A 223 19.20 18.14 -13.79
CA ASP A 223 20.17 19.02 -13.18
C ASP A 223 19.45 20.19 -12.52
N ALA A 224 19.27 20.09 -11.19
CA ALA A 224 18.59 21.08 -10.37
C ALA A 224 19.56 22.03 -9.66
N ARG A 225 20.82 22.13 -10.13
CA ARG A 225 21.80 23.04 -9.55
C ARG A 225 21.50 24.49 -9.96
N PRO A 226 21.61 25.45 -9.03
CA PRO A 226 21.43 26.86 -9.37
C PRO A 226 22.63 27.42 -10.15
N ASP A 227 22.44 28.54 -10.83
CA ASP A 227 23.54 29.37 -11.32
C ASP A 227 24.53 29.69 -10.18
N HIS A 228 25.83 29.66 -10.47
CA HIS A 228 26.89 29.87 -9.47
C HIS A 228 26.82 28.94 -8.24
N ALA A 229 26.45 27.66 -8.44
CA ALA A 229 26.32 26.66 -7.37
C ALA A 229 27.58 26.51 -6.49
N ALA A 230 28.78 26.49 -7.09
CA ALA A 230 30.03 26.30 -6.35
C ALA A 230 30.34 27.45 -5.38
N SER A 231 29.92 28.68 -5.71
CA SER A 231 30.17 29.88 -4.91
C SER A 231 28.95 30.33 -4.10
N SER A 232 27.89 29.53 -4.00
CA SER A 232 26.65 29.95 -3.32
C SER A 232 26.80 30.01 -1.80
N THR A 233 26.22 31.02 -1.15
CA THR A 233 26.07 31.06 0.31
C THR A 233 25.13 29.94 0.82
N ASP A 234 25.22 29.62 2.11
CA ASP A 234 24.37 28.59 2.73
C ASP A 234 22.87 28.92 2.65
N GLU A 235 22.50 30.17 2.91
CA GLU A 235 21.12 30.63 2.81
C GLU A 235 20.59 30.59 1.37
N ARG A 236 21.45 30.92 0.39
CA ARG A 236 21.10 30.82 -1.03
C ARG A 236 20.92 29.37 -1.43
N PHE A 237 21.82 28.49 -0.98
CA PHE A 237 21.74 27.05 -1.24
C PHE A 237 20.43 26.47 -0.69
N GLN A 238 20.09 26.73 0.57
CA GLN A 238 18.84 26.25 1.18
C GLN A 238 17.61 26.75 0.39
N ARG A 239 17.57 28.03 0.04
CA ARG A 239 16.51 28.61 -0.82
C ARG A 239 16.47 27.97 -2.20
N SER A 240 17.63 27.61 -2.77
CA SER A 240 17.72 26.96 -4.08
C SER A 240 17.14 25.56 -4.06
N VAL A 241 17.42 24.77 -3.03
CA VAL A 241 16.86 23.42 -2.85
C VAL A 241 15.33 23.50 -2.79
N MET A 242 14.79 24.40 -1.96
CA MET A 242 13.34 24.61 -1.86
C MET A 242 12.70 25.01 -3.20
N ARG A 243 13.33 25.93 -3.94
CA ARG A 243 12.81 26.39 -5.24
C ARG A 243 12.96 25.35 -6.35
N GLY A 244 14.06 24.61 -6.37
CA GLY A 244 14.27 23.50 -7.31
C GLY A 244 13.20 22.44 -7.11
N MET A 245 12.97 22.03 -5.86
CA MET A 245 11.94 21.05 -5.52
C MET A 245 10.53 21.58 -5.83
N TYR A 246 10.28 22.88 -5.65
CA TYR A 246 9.03 23.52 -6.09
C TYR A 246 8.77 23.36 -7.59
N HIS A 247 9.77 23.62 -8.43
CA HIS A 247 9.65 23.44 -9.86
C HIS A 247 9.46 21.97 -10.25
N ILE A 248 10.20 21.05 -9.62
CA ILE A 248 10.04 19.62 -9.86
C ILE A 248 8.61 19.18 -9.53
N HIS A 249 8.08 19.56 -8.37
CA HIS A 249 6.72 19.20 -7.99
C HIS A 249 5.68 19.74 -8.98
N LEU A 250 5.82 20.98 -9.45
CA LEU A 250 4.87 21.61 -10.36
C LEU A 250 4.76 20.91 -11.73
N TYR A 251 5.86 20.36 -12.24
CA TYR A 251 5.91 19.74 -13.58
C TYR A 251 5.91 18.20 -13.56
N MET A 252 6.40 17.58 -12.48
CA MET A 252 6.56 16.13 -12.38
C MET A 252 5.54 15.49 -11.43
N HIS A 253 5.05 16.22 -10.40
CA HIS A 253 4.22 15.69 -9.31
C HIS A 253 4.72 14.32 -8.80
N PRO A 254 5.93 14.22 -8.21
CA PRO A 254 6.50 12.94 -7.79
C PRO A 254 5.64 12.29 -6.70
N GLN A 255 5.37 11.00 -6.83
CA GLN A 255 4.59 10.22 -5.86
C GLN A 255 5.39 9.89 -4.60
N ALA A 256 6.71 9.83 -4.70
CA ALA A 256 7.63 9.67 -3.59
C ALA A 256 8.97 10.33 -3.92
N VAL A 257 9.63 10.85 -2.89
CA VAL A 257 10.95 11.45 -2.97
C VAL A 257 11.89 10.65 -2.08
N VAL A 258 12.99 10.14 -2.62
CA VAL A 258 13.99 9.35 -1.90
C VAL A 258 15.27 10.16 -1.75
N VAL A 259 15.76 10.27 -0.52
CA VAL A 259 17.02 10.95 -0.18
C VAL A 259 17.85 10.08 0.75
N ASP A 260 19.15 10.23 0.69
CA ASP A 260 20.07 9.70 1.69
C ASP A 260 20.09 10.64 2.89
N ALA A 261 19.96 10.11 4.10
CA ALA A 261 20.01 10.90 5.33
C ALA A 261 21.31 10.71 6.13
N GLY A 262 22.22 9.84 5.66
CA GLY A 262 23.54 9.62 6.27
C GLY A 262 24.55 10.69 5.85
N ASP A 263 24.91 10.71 4.57
CA ASP A 263 26.03 11.54 4.04
C ASP A 263 25.58 12.93 3.53
N GLU A 264 24.28 13.25 3.62
CA GLU A 264 23.74 14.51 3.14
C GLU A 264 23.93 15.68 4.13
N SER A 265 24.03 16.89 3.57
CA SER A 265 24.15 18.09 4.41
C SER A 265 22.86 18.37 5.20
N ALA A 266 22.99 18.73 6.49
CA ALA A 266 21.83 19.04 7.34
C ALA A 266 20.94 20.15 6.76
N LEU A 267 21.55 21.17 6.13
CA LEU A 267 20.84 22.26 5.45
C LEU A 267 19.97 21.76 4.29
N PHE A 268 20.47 20.77 3.52
CA PHE A 268 19.73 20.15 2.43
C PHE A 268 18.53 19.35 2.95
N ILE A 269 18.74 18.48 3.95
CA ILE A 269 17.67 17.67 4.53
C ILE A 269 16.58 18.53 5.17
N GLU A 270 16.95 19.59 5.89
CA GLU A 270 15.97 20.53 6.47
C GLU A 270 15.15 21.24 5.39
N ALA A 271 15.81 21.73 4.32
CA ALA A 271 15.13 22.34 3.18
C ALA A 271 14.16 21.38 2.50
N MET A 272 14.59 20.12 2.29
CA MET A 272 13.79 19.07 1.68
C MET A 272 12.58 18.71 2.55
N ARG A 273 12.78 18.48 3.85
CA ARG A 273 11.67 18.20 4.79
C ARG A 273 10.64 19.33 4.77
N SER A 274 11.08 20.58 4.87
CA SER A 274 10.18 21.74 4.84
C SER A 274 9.37 21.82 3.54
N GLN A 275 10.04 21.67 2.40
CA GLN A 275 9.40 21.82 1.10
C GLN A 275 8.49 20.62 0.74
N VAL A 276 8.96 19.38 0.94
CA VAL A 276 8.21 18.17 0.59
C VAL A 276 6.97 18.00 1.47
N ASN A 277 7.05 18.34 2.76
CA ASN A 277 5.89 18.34 3.66
C ASN A 277 4.80 19.30 3.19
N SER A 278 5.17 20.47 2.65
CA SER A 278 4.22 21.45 2.11
C SER A 278 3.49 20.95 0.84
N MET A 279 4.09 19.99 0.13
CA MET A 279 3.58 19.42 -1.12
C MET A 279 2.73 18.16 -0.92
N GLY A 280 2.76 17.56 0.28
CA GLY A 280 2.01 16.35 0.58
C GLY A 280 2.56 15.06 -0.04
N ALA A 281 3.79 15.08 -0.57
CA ALA A 281 4.49 13.88 -1.04
C ALA A 281 5.29 13.24 0.12
N PRO A 282 5.46 11.90 0.14
CA PRO A 282 6.31 11.25 1.14
C PRO A 282 7.79 11.44 0.83
N LEU A 283 8.56 11.91 1.82
CA LEU A 283 10.02 11.97 1.80
C LEU A 283 10.59 10.73 2.49
N ILE A 284 11.13 9.80 1.72
CA ILE A 284 11.77 8.58 2.22
C ILE A 284 13.25 8.87 2.44
N GLU A 285 13.64 8.87 3.71
CA GLU A 285 15.01 9.10 4.14
C GLU A 285 15.67 7.74 4.39
N ILE A 286 16.76 7.47 3.67
CA ILE A 286 17.56 6.24 3.84
C ILE A 286 18.59 6.50 4.93
N PRO A 287 18.56 5.79 6.07
CA PRO A 287 19.56 5.97 7.11
C PRO A 287 20.93 5.46 6.68
N GLU A 288 21.97 5.95 7.35
CA GLU A 288 23.36 5.50 7.20
C GLU A 288 23.47 3.97 7.35
N ASP A 289 24.21 3.33 6.46
CA ASP A 289 24.42 1.87 6.40
C ASP A 289 23.16 0.98 6.24
N LYS A 290 21.98 1.57 5.97
CA LYS A 290 20.71 0.83 5.82
C LYS A 290 20.22 0.66 4.39
N SER A 291 20.99 1.10 3.40
CA SER A 291 20.65 0.99 1.97
C SER A 291 20.40 -0.45 1.53
N THR A 292 21.21 -1.41 2.02
CA THR A 292 21.06 -2.83 1.69
C THR A 292 19.78 -3.44 2.26
N GLN A 293 19.41 -3.06 3.48
CA GLN A 293 18.21 -3.55 4.18
C GLN A 293 16.92 -2.95 3.59
N LEU A 294 17.01 -1.73 3.05
CA LEU A 294 15.92 -1.04 2.34
C LEU A 294 15.89 -1.32 0.83
N SER A 295 16.72 -2.23 0.31
CA SER A 295 16.79 -2.55 -1.12
C SER A 295 15.45 -2.97 -1.74
N TYR A 296 14.54 -3.56 -0.96
CA TYR A 296 13.18 -3.91 -1.39
C TYR A 296 12.35 -2.69 -1.83
N LEU A 297 12.72 -1.47 -1.43
CA LEU A 297 12.09 -0.24 -1.90
C LEU A 297 12.12 -0.14 -3.43
N THR A 298 13.18 -0.64 -4.07
CA THR A 298 13.35 -0.65 -5.53
C THR A 298 12.34 -1.53 -6.26
N LYS A 299 11.74 -2.49 -5.55
CA LYS A 299 10.76 -3.43 -6.10
C LYS A 299 9.33 -2.89 -6.09
N LEU A 300 9.06 -1.85 -5.31
CA LEU A 300 7.72 -1.27 -5.13
C LEU A 300 7.33 -0.34 -6.28
N ASP A 301 6.03 -0.20 -6.51
CA ASP A 301 5.50 0.75 -7.47
C ASP A 301 5.24 2.14 -6.87
N SER A 302 4.94 3.12 -7.73
CA SER A 302 4.72 4.50 -7.31
C SER A 302 3.54 4.68 -6.36
N SER A 303 2.49 3.86 -6.46
CA SER A 303 1.32 3.97 -5.57
C SER A 303 1.60 3.42 -4.18
N SER A 304 2.35 2.31 -4.08
CA SER A 304 2.83 1.77 -2.82
C SER A 304 3.72 2.79 -2.11
N LEU A 305 4.64 3.43 -2.83
CA LEU A 305 5.53 4.43 -2.23
C LEU A 305 4.80 5.73 -1.84
N ALA A 306 3.73 6.11 -2.55
CA ALA A 306 2.89 7.27 -2.21
C ALA A 306 2.22 7.19 -0.83
N VAL A 307 2.06 5.98 -0.29
CA VAL A 307 1.47 5.73 1.03
C VAL A 307 2.50 5.33 2.09
N TRP A 308 3.80 5.40 1.77
CA TRP A 308 4.89 4.93 2.63
C TRP A 308 4.77 5.38 4.10
N HIS A 309 4.54 6.69 4.33
CA HIS A 309 4.38 7.26 5.68
C HIS A 309 2.95 7.27 6.22
N LYS A 310 1.96 6.92 5.39
CA LYS A 310 0.54 6.87 5.80
C LYS A 310 0.21 5.56 6.51
N VAL A 311 0.88 4.47 6.12
CA VAL A 311 0.67 3.13 6.69
C VAL A 311 1.17 3.10 8.14
N ASN A 312 0.24 2.87 9.07
CA ASN A 312 0.52 2.68 10.48
C ASN A 312 0.22 1.23 10.88
N ILE A 313 1.12 0.63 11.65
CA ILE A 313 0.97 -0.72 12.17
C ILE A 313 1.05 -0.61 13.69
N GLU A 314 0.07 -1.16 14.39
CA GLU A 314 0.10 -1.27 15.85
C GLU A 314 0.35 -2.72 16.25
N ILE A 315 1.19 -2.93 17.28
CA ILE A 315 1.50 -4.27 17.80
C ILE A 315 0.61 -4.55 19.00
N LEU A 316 -0.09 -5.68 18.97
CA LEU A 316 -0.95 -6.17 20.02
C LEU A 316 -0.44 -7.51 20.54
N ILE A 317 -0.16 -7.59 21.85
CA ILE A 317 0.29 -8.80 22.53
C ILE A 317 -0.73 -9.19 23.61
N GLN A 318 -1.22 -10.43 23.55
CA GLN A 318 -2.06 -11.01 24.60
C GLN A 318 -1.21 -11.89 25.53
N ALA A 319 -0.87 -11.38 26.72
CA ALA A 319 -0.06 -12.12 27.68
C ALA A 319 -0.90 -13.11 28.51
N ALA A 320 -0.31 -14.27 28.81
CA ALA A 320 -0.91 -15.29 29.66
C ALA A 320 -0.21 -15.34 31.04
N PRO A 321 -0.90 -15.78 32.11
CA PRO A 321 -0.28 -15.92 33.42
C PRO A 321 0.80 -17.02 33.40
N GLY A 322 1.91 -16.81 34.11
CA GLY A 322 3.05 -17.73 34.23
C GLY A 322 3.82 -18.02 32.95
N THR A 323 3.78 -17.13 31.95
CA THR A 323 4.58 -17.20 30.72
C THR A 323 5.66 -16.11 30.66
N SER A 324 6.18 -15.66 31.81
CA SER A 324 7.18 -14.58 31.90
C SER A 324 8.37 -14.72 30.93
N GLY A 325 8.99 -15.90 30.85
CA GLY A 325 10.14 -16.14 29.97
C GLY A 325 9.85 -15.91 28.48
N ASN A 326 8.71 -16.42 28.01
CA ASN A 326 8.26 -16.27 26.62
C ASN A 326 7.99 -14.80 26.27
N LEU A 327 7.23 -14.10 27.11
CA LEU A 327 6.92 -12.69 26.89
C LEU A 327 8.19 -11.82 26.91
N ILE A 328 9.10 -12.05 27.86
CA ILE A 328 10.36 -11.31 27.93
C ILE A 328 11.21 -11.57 26.67
N ARG A 329 11.27 -12.80 26.17
CA ARG A 329 11.97 -13.11 24.91
C ARG A 329 11.38 -12.36 23.73
N LEU A 330 10.05 -12.37 23.58
CA LEU A 330 9.36 -11.61 22.55
C LEU A 330 9.70 -10.11 22.63
N LEU A 331 9.56 -9.50 23.81
CA LEU A 331 9.83 -8.07 24.01
C LEU A 331 11.29 -7.68 23.74
N LYS A 332 12.24 -8.58 24.04
CA LYS A 332 13.66 -8.40 23.67
C LYS A 332 13.87 -8.50 22.16
N SER A 333 13.25 -9.47 21.49
CA SER A 333 13.34 -9.60 20.02
C SER A 333 12.73 -8.39 19.31
N LEU A 334 11.61 -7.86 19.81
CA LEU A 334 10.99 -6.62 19.31
C LEU A 334 11.90 -5.41 19.49
N ALA A 335 12.57 -5.28 20.64
CA ALA A 335 13.48 -4.17 20.89
C ALA A 335 14.76 -4.25 20.03
N ALA A 336 15.17 -5.44 19.61
CA ALA A 336 16.32 -5.68 18.75
C ALA A 336 16.01 -5.55 17.24
N ALA A 337 14.74 -5.41 16.87
CA ALA A 337 14.33 -5.34 15.48
C ALA A 337 14.65 -3.99 14.83
N ASP A 338 14.83 -4.02 13.51
CA ASP A 338 15.05 -2.82 12.72
C ASP A 338 13.72 -2.22 12.24
N PHE A 339 13.47 -0.98 12.67
CA PHE A 339 12.32 -0.18 12.25
C PHE A 339 12.73 0.95 11.28
N SER A 340 13.94 0.94 10.71
CA SER A 340 14.45 1.98 9.81
C SER A 340 13.53 2.34 8.62
N ALA A 341 12.63 1.42 8.23
CA ALA A 341 11.66 1.65 7.17
C ALA A 341 10.48 2.57 7.54
N SER A 342 10.21 2.83 8.82
CA SER A 342 9.01 3.57 9.26
C SER A 342 9.17 4.13 10.67
N ALA A 343 8.22 4.95 11.12
CA ALA A 343 8.10 5.22 12.54
C ALA A 343 7.88 3.91 13.33
N VAL A 344 8.49 3.82 14.52
CA VAL A 344 8.31 2.67 15.42
C VAL A 344 6.81 2.51 15.73
N PRO A 345 6.28 1.28 15.67
CA PRO A 345 4.87 1.03 15.90
C PRO A 345 4.49 1.16 17.38
N HIS A 346 3.25 1.56 17.66
CA HIS A 346 2.71 1.53 19.01
C HIS A 346 2.60 0.09 19.52
N LEU A 347 2.92 -0.13 20.79
CA LEU A 347 2.92 -1.45 21.42
C LEU A 347 1.89 -1.50 22.55
N THR A 348 0.89 -2.34 22.38
CA THR A 348 -0.16 -2.61 23.37
C THR A 348 0.00 -4.01 23.93
N ILE A 349 0.20 -4.12 25.25
CA ILE A 349 0.31 -5.41 25.95
C ILE A 349 -0.91 -5.58 26.85
N GLU A 350 -1.74 -6.58 26.53
CA GLU A 350 -2.81 -7.02 27.42
C GLU A 350 -2.25 -7.97 28.47
N LEU A 351 -2.28 -7.52 29.73
CA LEU A 351 -1.80 -8.28 30.87
C LEU A 351 -2.95 -9.07 31.51
N PRO A 352 -2.67 -10.30 32.02
CA PRO A 352 -3.61 -11.07 32.81
C PRO A 352 -3.84 -10.41 34.17
N SER A 353 -4.86 -10.85 34.92
CA SER A 353 -5.16 -10.27 36.24
C SER A 353 -4.03 -10.50 37.25
N ILE A 354 -3.40 -11.67 37.21
CA ILE A 354 -2.21 -11.99 38.00
C ILE A 354 -0.99 -11.91 37.09
N VAL A 355 -0.17 -10.87 37.29
CA VAL A 355 1.08 -10.67 36.55
C VAL A 355 2.23 -11.32 37.31
N ASP A 356 3.06 -12.09 36.60
CA ASP A 356 4.23 -12.72 37.20
C ASP A 356 5.21 -11.66 37.75
N PRO A 357 5.81 -11.85 38.94
CA PRO A 357 6.73 -10.86 39.52
C PRO A 357 7.93 -10.53 38.62
N ALA A 358 8.45 -11.53 37.91
CA ALA A 358 9.55 -11.33 36.95
C ALA A 358 9.14 -10.46 35.76
N THR A 359 7.92 -10.64 35.25
CA THR A 359 7.37 -9.82 34.18
C THR A 359 7.15 -8.39 34.66
N ALA A 360 6.54 -8.20 35.84
CA ALA A 360 6.33 -6.87 36.40
C ALA A 360 7.64 -6.09 36.55
N LYS A 361 8.67 -6.73 37.14
CA LYS A 361 10.00 -6.14 37.30
C LYS A 361 10.68 -5.80 35.97
N PHE A 362 10.50 -6.63 34.94
CA PHE A 362 11.03 -6.34 33.61
C PHE A 362 10.33 -5.13 32.98
N LEU A 363 9.00 -5.09 33.05
CA LEU A 363 8.18 -4.00 32.49
C LEU A 363 8.44 -2.64 33.15
N GLU A 364 8.87 -2.59 34.42
CA GLU A 364 9.30 -1.34 35.08
C GLU A 364 10.48 -0.66 34.36
N THR A 365 11.38 -1.46 33.78
CA THR A 365 12.60 -0.97 33.11
C THR A 365 12.47 -0.94 31.59
N TYR A 366 11.38 -1.46 31.04
CA TYR A 366 11.21 -1.61 29.61
C TYR A 366 10.75 -0.28 28.98
N GLU A 367 11.57 0.27 28.10
CA GLU A 367 11.28 1.49 27.35
C GLU A 367 10.95 1.18 25.89
N TRP A 368 9.88 1.77 25.38
CA TRP A 368 9.44 1.65 23.99
C TRP A 368 8.96 3.01 23.47
N PRO A 369 9.47 3.51 22.32
CA PRO A 369 10.43 2.89 21.39
C PRO A 369 11.82 2.58 21.97
N PRO A 370 12.56 1.60 21.41
CA PRO A 370 13.92 1.32 21.86
C PRO A 370 14.86 2.49 21.53
N ALA A 371 15.84 2.75 22.40
CA ALA A 371 16.81 3.84 22.20
C ALA A 371 17.67 3.68 20.93
N SER A 372 17.79 2.45 20.41
CA SER A 372 18.45 2.13 19.14
C SER A 372 17.62 2.49 17.90
N ALA A 373 16.34 2.86 18.05
CA ALA A 373 15.49 3.20 16.92
C ALA A 373 15.97 4.48 16.22
N TYR A 374 15.88 4.49 14.89
CA TYR A 374 16.15 5.67 14.08
C TYR A 374 15.11 6.77 14.38
N ASN A 375 15.57 7.98 14.70
CA ASN A 375 14.75 9.11 15.15
C ASN A 375 13.79 8.76 16.31
N PRO A 376 14.31 8.45 17.51
CA PRO A 376 13.46 8.02 18.63
C PRO A 376 12.53 9.18 19.02
N SER A 377 11.23 9.00 18.77
CA SER A 377 10.25 9.97 19.26
C SER A 377 10.30 9.97 20.79
N ARG A 378 10.34 11.16 21.42
CA ARG A 378 10.26 11.26 22.90
C ARG A 378 8.91 10.78 23.46
N ALA A 379 7.95 10.45 22.60
CA ALA A 379 6.66 9.91 23.00
C ALA A 379 6.81 8.45 23.41
N LYS A 380 6.35 8.12 24.63
CA LYS A 380 6.22 6.73 25.05
C LYS A 380 5.13 6.07 24.21
N GLN A 381 5.48 5.02 23.49
CA GLN A 381 4.56 4.30 22.60
C GLN A 381 4.15 2.94 23.18
N LEU A 382 4.19 2.79 24.51
CA LEU A 382 3.80 1.57 25.23
C LEU A 382 2.49 1.78 25.98
N THR A 383 1.52 0.89 25.75
CA THR A 383 0.28 0.81 26.51
C THR A 383 0.20 -0.54 27.22
N LEU A 384 0.06 -0.51 28.56
CA LEU A 384 -0.16 -1.70 29.38
C LEU A 384 -1.62 -1.76 29.82
N ARG A 385 -2.35 -2.80 29.41
CA ARG A 385 -3.76 -3.02 29.78
C ARG A 385 -3.86 -4.15 30.80
N HIS A 386 -3.92 -3.81 32.07
CA HIS A 386 -4.01 -4.78 33.17
C HIS A 386 -5.46 -5.14 33.50
N ARG A 387 -5.76 -6.44 33.56
CA ARG A 387 -7.11 -6.94 33.85
C ARG A 387 -7.44 -6.84 35.33
N ILE A 388 -8.67 -6.42 35.65
CA ILE A 388 -9.19 -6.37 37.02
C ILE A 388 -9.85 -7.70 37.45
N PRO A 389 -10.77 -8.32 36.67
CA PRO A 389 -11.40 -9.58 37.09
C PRO A 389 -10.41 -10.70 37.39
N LEU A 390 -10.55 -11.29 38.60
CA LEU A 390 -9.76 -12.42 39.07
C LEU A 390 -10.38 -13.79 38.74
N ARG A 391 -11.63 -13.81 38.26
CA ARG A 391 -12.36 -15.04 37.91
C ARG A 391 -11.91 -15.58 36.56
N ASP A 392 -12.15 -16.88 36.35
CA ASP A 392 -11.93 -17.56 35.06
C ASP A 392 -12.69 -16.82 33.96
N VAL A 393 -11.98 -16.51 32.88
CA VAL A 393 -12.49 -15.72 31.77
C VAL A 393 -13.34 -16.60 30.86
N THR A 394 -14.53 -16.12 30.50
CA THR A 394 -15.37 -16.80 29.51
C THR A 394 -14.84 -16.59 28.09
N GLU A 395 -15.15 -17.50 27.17
CA GLU A 395 -14.74 -17.37 25.76
C GLU A 395 -15.22 -16.04 25.14
N GLU A 396 -16.43 -15.61 25.52
CA GLU A 396 -17.01 -14.33 25.08
C GLU A 396 -16.23 -13.14 25.63
N GLU A 397 -15.99 -13.10 26.94
CA GLU A 397 -15.28 -11.98 27.59
C GLU A 397 -13.84 -11.84 27.07
N SER A 398 -13.14 -12.96 26.85
CA SER A 398 -11.80 -12.97 26.26
C SER A 398 -11.82 -12.40 24.83
N SER A 399 -12.78 -12.84 24.02
CA SER A 399 -12.92 -12.39 22.63
C SER A 399 -13.26 -10.91 22.51
N VAL A 400 -14.22 -10.43 23.31
CA VAL A 400 -14.66 -9.02 23.31
C VAL A 400 -13.50 -8.12 23.70
N ARG A 401 -12.85 -8.42 24.84
CA ARG A 401 -11.72 -7.60 25.31
C ARG A 401 -10.59 -7.54 24.29
N PHE A 402 -10.24 -8.67 23.69
CA PHE A 402 -9.19 -8.73 22.68
C PHE A 402 -9.52 -7.88 21.45
N LEU A 403 -10.76 -7.91 20.95
CA LEU A 403 -11.18 -7.10 19.80
C LEU A 403 -11.30 -5.61 20.13
N GLU A 404 -11.68 -5.26 21.37
CA GLU A 404 -11.70 -3.89 21.90
C GLU A 404 -10.31 -3.34 22.25
N SER A 405 -9.27 -4.18 22.20
CA SER A 405 -7.91 -3.76 22.52
C SER A 405 -7.35 -2.73 21.53
N PHE A 406 -7.82 -2.79 20.27
CA PHE A 406 -7.38 -1.97 19.15
C PHE A 406 -8.57 -1.49 18.31
N TRP A 407 -8.57 -0.20 17.98
CA TRP A 407 -9.50 0.37 17.00
C TRP A 407 -8.77 1.30 16.03
N PRO A 408 -8.81 1.06 14.71
CA PRO A 408 -8.07 1.86 13.75
C PRO A 408 -8.70 3.24 13.57
N ALA A 409 -7.91 4.30 13.72
CA ALA A 409 -8.34 5.67 13.41
C ALA A 409 -8.70 5.83 11.92
N ASN A 410 -7.94 5.18 11.04
CA ASN A 410 -8.26 5.04 9.63
C ASN A 410 -8.18 3.57 9.22
N SER A 411 -9.33 2.96 8.94
CA SER A 411 -9.39 1.53 8.60
C SER A 411 -8.63 1.16 7.32
N HIS A 412 -8.36 2.12 6.43
CA HIS A 412 -7.56 1.89 5.25
C HIS A 412 -6.07 1.75 5.58
N TYR A 413 -5.52 2.68 6.36
CA TYR A 413 -4.07 2.82 6.59
C TYR A 413 -3.56 2.26 7.92
N SER A 414 -4.43 2.03 8.89
CA SER A 414 -4.07 1.51 10.21
C SER A 414 -4.34 0.02 10.29
N HIS A 415 -3.29 -0.78 10.48
CA HIS A 415 -3.33 -2.24 10.57
C HIS A 415 -2.87 -2.69 11.96
N VAL A 416 -3.21 -3.92 12.36
CA VAL A 416 -2.81 -4.48 13.66
C VAL A 416 -2.00 -5.75 13.47
N LEU A 417 -0.82 -5.81 14.08
CA LEU A 417 0.03 -6.98 14.18
C LEU A 417 -0.25 -7.68 15.51
N VAL A 418 -0.91 -8.84 15.44
CA VAL A 418 -1.18 -9.69 16.59
C VAL A 418 -0.01 -10.64 16.79
N LEU A 419 0.58 -10.61 17.99
CA LEU A 419 1.69 -11.47 18.39
C LEU A 419 1.31 -12.25 19.65
N SER A 420 1.54 -13.56 19.60
CA SER A 420 1.44 -14.42 20.78
C SER A 420 2.75 -14.37 21.58
N PRO A 421 2.71 -14.52 22.91
CA PRO A 421 3.91 -14.48 23.75
C PRO A 421 4.98 -15.51 23.37
N GLN A 422 4.59 -16.57 22.65
CA GLN A 422 5.47 -17.66 22.23
C GLN A 422 6.39 -17.29 21.07
N VAL A 423 6.12 -16.19 20.37
CA VAL A 423 6.87 -15.80 19.18
C VAL A 423 8.22 -15.19 19.55
N GLU A 424 9.24 -15.51 18.77
CA GLU A 424 10.49 -14.78 18.68
C GLU A 424 10.63 -14.24 17.25
N LEU A 425 10.94 -12.96 17.11
CA LEU A 425 11.00 -12.28 15.81
C LEU A 425 12.44 -12.05 15.37
N SER A 426 12.69 -12.14 14.06
CA SER A 426 13.98 -11.79 13.49
C SER A 426 14.17 -10.28 13.42
N PRO A 427 15.41 -9.76 13.38
CA PRO A 427 15.63 -8.31 13.29
C PRO A 427 15.03 -7.66 12.03
N SER A 428 14.80 -8.41 10.95
CA SER A 428 14.32 -7.90 9.67
C SER A 428 12.81 -8.11 9.44
N PHE A 429 12.09 -8.70 10.40
CA PHE A 429 10.67 -9.06 10.26
C PHE A 429 9.79 -7.88 9.83
N TYR A 430 10.09 -6.68 10.35
CA TYR A 430 9.28 -5.49 10.10
C TYR A 430 9.41 -4.99 8.65
N HIS A 431 10.58 -5.15 8.05
CA HIS A 431 10.78 -4.85 6.62
C HIS A 431 9.94 -5.75 5.74
N TYR A 432 9.85 -7.04 6.04
CA TYR A 432 8.99 -7.97 5.31
C TYR A 432 7.51 -7.59 5.43
N ILE A 433 7.03 -7.25 6.64
CA ILE A 433 5.66 -6.78 6.83
C ILE A 433 5.40 -5.53 6.01
N LYS A 434 6.29 -4.54 6.11
CA LYS A 434 6.15 -3.27 5.39
C LYS A 434 6.10 -3.52 3.89
N TYR A 435 7.03 -4.32 3.36
CA TYR A 435 7.07 -4.66 1.95
C TYR A 435 5.79 -5.38 1.50
N SER A 436 5.35 -6.40 2.26
CA SER A 436 4.15 -7.18 1.95
C SER A 436 2.88 -6.34 2.00
N VAL A 437 2.74 -5.46 3.00
CA VAL A 437 1.61 -4.53 3.11
C VAL A 437 1.57 -3.58 1.91
N LEU A 438 2.71 -2.99 1.57
CA LEU A 438 2.81 -2.05 0.46
C LEU A 438 2.52 -2.72 -0.89
N GLU A 439 3.02 -3.93 -1.12
CA GLU A 439 2.81 -4.66 -2.37
C GLU A 439 1.40 -5.24 -2.49
N TYR A 440 0.91 -5.93 -1.46
CA TYR A 440 -0.35 -6.69 -1.55
C TYR A 440 -1.61 -5.88 -1.25
N ILE A 441 -1.49 -4.70 -0.64
CA ILE A 441 -2.64 -3.86 -0.29
C ILE A 441 -2.68 -2.58 -1.14
N TYR A 442 -1.53 -1.95 -1.39
CA TYR A 442 -1.46 -0.60 -1.96
C TYR A 442 -0.87 -0.51 -3.36
N SER A 443 -0.31 -1.59 -3.91
CA SER A 443 0.18 -1.58 -5.28
C SER A 443 -0.97 -1.37 -6.26
N ARG A 444 -0.66 -0.81 -7.43
CA ARG A 444 -1.65 -0.62 -8.50
C ARG A 444 -2.23 -1.96 -8.94
N GLY A 445 -1.40 -3.01 -8.96
CA GLY A 445 -1.83 -4.36 -9.32
C GLY A 445 -2.88 -4.89 -8.33
N ALA A 446 -2.57 -4.82 -7.04
CA ALA A 446 -3.47 -5.28 -5.99
C ALA A 446 -4.83 -4.55 -6.00
N VAL A 447 -4.81 -3.22 -6.17
CA VAL A 447 -6.04 -2.41 -6.21
C VAL A 447 -6.84 -2.66 -7.48
N ALA A 448 -6.19 -2.80 -8.65
CA ALA A 448 -6.87 -3.06 -9.91
C ALA A 448 -7.57 -4.42 -9.94
N GLN A 449 -6.95 -5.44 -9.35
CA GLN A 449 -7.48 -6.80 -9.25
C GLN A 449 -8.38 -7.01 -8.01
N GLN A 450 -8.55 -5.98 -7.17
CA GLN A 450 -9.33 -6.02 -5.93
C GLN A 450 -8.85 -7.07 -4.92
N TYR A 451 -7.57 -7.43 -4.95
CA TYR A 451 -6.99 -8.40 -4.01
C TYR A 451 -6.88 -7.83 -2.60
N ASP A 452 -6.67 -6.52 -2.47
CA ASP A 452 -6.73 -5.79 -1.19
C ASP A 452 -8.04 -6.05 -0.43
N SER A 453 -9.13 -6.23 -1.17
CA SER A 453 -10.47 -6.41 -0.61
C SER A 453 -10.71 -7.80 -0.03
N ARG A 454 -9.89 -8.80 -0.36
CA ARG A 454 -10.07 -10.20 0.09
C ARG A 454 -9.02 -10.65 1.10
N LEU A 455 -7.93 -9.89 1.24
CA LEU A 455 -6.86 -10.18 2.20
C LEU A 455 -7.31 -9.88 3.65
N MET A 456 -7.51 -10.94 4.44
CA MET A 456 -7.77 -10.86 5.88
C MET A 456 -6.54 -10.38 6.63
N GLY A 457 -5.38 -10.98 6.30
CA GLY A 457 -4.13 -10.67 6.97
C GLY A 457 -2.90 -11.30 6.31
N ILE A 458 -1.73 -11.01 6.88
CA ILE A 458 -0.41 -11.48 6.44
C ILE A 458 0.28 -12.14 7.64
N SER A 459 0.57 -13.43 7.54
CA SER A 459 1.24 -14.18 8.61
C SER A 459 2.77 -14.10 8.47
N LEU A 460 3.48 -14.24 9.60
CA LEU A 460 4.94 -14.36 9.64
C LEU A 460 5.40 -15.79 9.90
N ASP A 461 4.50 -16.61 10.44
CA ASP A 461 4.78 -17.99 10.85
C ASP A 461 4.10 -18.99 9.92
N LEU A 462 4.54 -20.24 10.00
CA LEU A 462 3.85 -21.35 9.38
C LEU A 462 3.25 -22.26 10.45
N PRO A 463 1.95 -22.56 10.37
CA PRO A 463 1.32 -23.47 11.31
C PRO A 463 1.78 -24.90 11.05
N SER A 464 2.11 -25.62 12.12
CA SER A 464 2.51 -27.04 12.06
C SER A 464 1.31 -27.99 12.09
N THR A 465 0.14 -27.51 12.51
CA THR A 465 -1.10 -28.29 12.63
C THR A 465 -2.27 -27.51 12.05
N HIS A 466 -3.30 -28.21 11.60
CA HIS A 466 -4.58 -27.58 11.27
C HIS A 466 -5.21 -26.94 12.53
N LEU A 467 -6.12 -25.97 12.35
CA LEU A 467 -6.79 -25.30 13.48
C LEU A 467 -7.56 -26.26 14.39
N ASP A 468 -8.10 -27.34 13.83
CA ASP A 468 -8.78 -28.40 14.59
C ASP A 468 -7.83 -29.15 15.54
N GLY A 469 -6.51 -28.96 15.39
CA GLY A 469 -5.47 -29.57 16.22
C GLY A 469 -5.29 -31.08 16.04
N SER A 470 -6.04 -31.69 15.10
CA SER A 470 -6.13 -33.14 14.93
C SER A 470 -5.10 -33.72 13.95
N LYS A 471 -4.64 -32.94 12.96
CA LYS A 471 -3.73 -33.37 11.89
C LYS A 471 -2.54 -32.41 11.72
N PRO A 472 -1.34 -32.94 11.42
CA PRO A 472 -0.23 -32.11 11.00
C PRO A 472 -0.55 -31.44 9.66
N PHE A 473 -0.13 -30.20 9.48
CA PHE A 473 -0.29 -29.44 8.24
C PHE A 473 1.04 -29.44 7.46
N SER A 474 0.96 -29.67 6.16
CA SER A 474 2.10 -29.49 5.25
C SER A 474 1.77 -28.37 4.27
N PRO A 475 2.63 -27.33 4.13
CA PRO A 475 2.42 -26.27 3.18
C PRO A 475 2.44 -26.81 1.74
N PRO A 476 1.68 -26.17 0.82
CA PRO A 476 1.66 -26.58 -0.58
C PRO A 476 2.97 -26.20 -1.30
N SER A 477 3.34 -27.01 -2.29
CA SER A 477 4.45 -26.71 -3.21
C SER A 477 3.98 -25.84 -4.39
N GLY A 478 4.92 -25.11 -4.99
CA GLY A 478 4.65 -24.24 -6.13
C GLY A 478 4.36 -25.01 -7.42
N LYS A 479 3.84 -24.31 -8.44
CA LYS A 479 3.68 -24.89 -9.78
C LYS A 479 5.06 -25.11 -10.40
N GLY A 480 5.52 -26.36 -10.42
CA GLY A 480 6.75 -26.77 -11.12
C GLY A 480 8.02 -26.78 -10.28
N ASP A 481 7.92 -26.57 -8.96
CA ASP A 481 9.04 -26.70 -8.03
C ASP A 481 8.59 -27.48 -6.78
N ASP A 482 9.42 -28.41 -6.31
CA ASP A 482 9.09 -29.26 -5.15
C ASP A 482 9.17 -28.47 -3.82
N ALA A 483 9.76 -27.27 -3.84
CA ALA A 483 9.92 -26.41 -2.69
C ALA A 483 8.57 -25.77 -2.25
N PRO A 484 8.31 -25.70 -0.93
CA PRO A 484 7.12 -25.04 -0.39
C PRO A 484 7.14 -23.54 -0.72
N THR A 485 6.08 -23.07 -1.37
CA THR A 485 5.95 -21.68 -1.83
C THR A 485 5.04 -20.88 -0.90
N SER A 486 5.02 -19.55 -1.04
CA SER A 486 4.02 -18.71 -0.38
C SER A 486 2.62 -19.04 -0.89
N PHE A 487 1.63 -19.04 -0.01
CA PHE A 487 0.28 -19.50 -0.34
C PHE A 487 -0.79 -18.68 0.37
N LEU A 488 -2.01 -18.76 -0.16
CA LEU A 488 -3.20 -18.12 0.39
C LEU A 488 -4.04 -19.18 1.09
N TRP A 489 -4.50 -18.90 2.30
CA TRP A 489 -5.33 -19.83 3.05
C TRP A 489 -6.49 -19.12 3.73
N GLN A 490 -7.71 -19.64 3.60
CA GLN A 490 -8.91 -19.11 4.27
C GLN A 490 -8.82 -19.12 5.81
N THR A 491 -7.83 -19.80 6.36
CA THR A 491 -7.62 -19.95 7.79
C THR A 491 -6.69 -18.86 8.35
N PRO A 492 -7.15 -18.02 9.28
CA PRO A 492 -6.29 -17.05 9.97
C PRO A 492 -5.37 -17.73 11.01
N SER A 493 -4.23 -17.10 11.29
CA SER A 493 -3.29 -17.48 12.37
C SER A 493 -3.57 -16.63 13.63
N SER A 494 -3.07 -17.08 14.78
CA SER A 494 -3.08 -16.31 16.04
C SER A 494 -1.69 -16.11 16.64
N ASN A 495 -0.64 -16.69 16.03
CA ASN A 495 0.71 -16.63 16.58
C ASN A 495 1.39 -15.33 16.16
N ALA A 496 1.61 -15.14 14.86
CA ALA A 496 2.22 -13.93 14.32
C ALA A 496 1.51 -13.55 13.02
N VAL A 497 0.56 -12.63 13.10
CA VAL A 497 -0.25 -12.23 11.95
C VAL A 497 -0.63 -10.75 11.99
N LEU A 498 -0.50 -10.09 10.86
CA LEU A 498 -1.02 -8.75 10.63
C LEU A 498 -2.44 -8.84 10.07
N PHE A 499 -3.44 -8.31 10.78
CA PHE A 499 -4.78 -8.12 10.26
C PHE A 499 -4.92 -6.74 9.62
N THR A 500 -5.63 -6.68 8.49
CA THR A 500 -5.87 -5.40 7.82
C THR A 500 -6.95 -4.60 8.57
N GLY A 501 -6.81 -3.27 8.66
CA GLY A 501 -7.73 -2.42 9.44
C GLY A 501 -9.20 -2.55 9.03
N LYS A 502 -9.47 -2.58 7.72
CA LYS A 502 -10.82 -2.79 7.18
C LYS A 502 -11.44 -4.09 7.71
N LYS A 503 -10.66 -5.18 7.75
CA LYS A 503 -11.11 -6.51 8.16
C LYS A 503 -11.22 -6.65 9.66
N TRP A 504 -10.38 -5.95 10.42
CA TRP A 504 -10.52 -5.82 11.86
C TRP A 504 -11.84 -5.15 12.26
N VAL A 505 -12.18 -4.03 11.61
CA VAL A 505 -13.47 -3.34 11.84
C VAL A 505 -14.66 -4.22 11.46
N GLU A 506 -14.55 -4.96 10.36
CA GLU A 506 -15.58 -5.92 9.95
C GLU A 506 -15.73 -7.07 10.95
N LEU A 507 -14.62 -7.62 11.44
CA LEU A 507 -14.60 -8.66 12.48
C LEU A 507 -15.26 -8.18 13.76
N HIS A 508 -14.91 -6.99 14.23
CA HIS A 508 -15.55 -6.39 15.40
C HIS A 508 -17.07 -6.29 15.20
N ALA A 509 -17.52 -5.74 14.06
CA ALA A 509 -18.95 -5.63 13.77
C ALA A 509 -19.66 -7.00 13.68
N PHE A 510 -18.99 -8.00 13.12
CA PHE A 510 -19.50 -9.37 13.06
C PHE A 510 -19.68 -9.98 14.46
N VAL A 511 -18.67 -9.87 15.32
CA VAL A 511 -18.74 -10.38 16.70
C VAL A 511 -19.81 -9.66 17.51
N THR A 512 -19.89 -8.33 17.44
CA THR A 512 -20.92 -7.56 18.14
C THR A 512 -22.32 -8.09 17.82
N ARG A 513 -22.66 -8.24 16.53
CA ARG A 513 -23.98 -8.74 16.10
C ARG A 513 -24.23 -10.19 16.48
N LEU A 514 -23.21 -11.03 16.39
CA LEU A 514 -23.31 -12.42 16.78
C LEU A 514 -23.63 -12.56 18.28
N LEU A 515 -22.95 -11.79 19.13
CA LEU A 515 -23.18 -11.79 20.58
C LEU A 515 -24.55 -11.20 20.94
N GLU A 516 -24.93 -10.07 20.34
CA GLU A 516 -26.27 -9.48 20.50
C GLU A 516 -27.37 -10.50 20.20
N TRP A 517 -27.23 -11.25 19.11
CA TRP A 517 -28.18 -12.30 18.74
C TRP A 517 -28.21 -13.44 19.75
N GLN A 518 -27.04 -13.89 20.23
CA GLN A 518 -26.95 -14.97 21.22
C GLN A 518 -27.59 -14.57 22.55
N HIS A 519 -27.38 -13.34 23.00
CA HIS A 519 -27.97 -12.81 24.24
C HIS A 519 -29.47 -12.58 24.12
N ALA A 520 -29.95 -12.13 22.96
CA ALA A 520 -31.38 -11.94 22.71
C ALA A 520 -32.15 -13.27 22.61
N ARG A 521 -31.48 -14.37 22.22
CA ARG A 521 -32.09 -15.68 21.98
C ARG A 521 -31.36 -16.83 22.68
N PRO A 522 -31.28 -16.84 24.01
CA PRO A 522 -30.51 -17.84 24.75
C PRO A 522 -31.05 -19.27 24.53
N GLN A 523 -32.36 -19.43 24.31
CA GLN A 523 -32.98 -20.74 24.04
C GLN A 523 -32.75 -21.25 22.61
N ALA A 524 -32.48 -20.36 21.65
CA ALA A 524 -32.17 -20.75 20.27
C ALA A 524 -30.78 -21.39 20.15
N ARG A 525 -29.91 -21.24 21.17
CA ARG A 525 -28.56 -21.82 21.21
C ARG A 525 -28.56 -23.34 21.05
N ALA A 526 -29.60 -24.02 21.53
CA ALA A 526 -29.74 -25.48 21.43
C ALA A 526 -30.24 -25.98 20.07
N GLY A 527 -30.78 -25.09 19.23
CA GLY A 527 -31.35 -25.42 17.92
C GLY A 527 -30.53 -24.93 16.71
N LEU A 528 -29.33 -24.37 16.93
CA LEU A 528 -28.50 -23.95 15.80
C LEU A 528 -27.99 -25.17 15.01
N PRO A 529 -27.84 -25.01 13.68
CA PRO A 529 -27.11 -25.97 12.87
C PRO A 529 -25.74 -26.30 13.49
N SER A 530 -25.29 -27.54 13.34
CA SER A 530 -23.99 -28.00 13.84
C SER A 530 -22.83 -27.11 13.40
N LEU A 531 -22.95 -26.43 12.25
CA LEU A 531 -21.97 -25.46 11.75
C LEU A 531 -21.72 -24.24 12.65
N PHE A 532 -22.63 -23.94 13.60
CA PHE A 532 -22.44 -22.89 14.61
C PHE A 532 -22.26 -23.42 16.03
N SER A 533 -22.73 -24.65 16.28
CA SER A 533 -22.65 -25.31 17.58
C SER A 533 -21.32 -26.06 17.77
N ASP A 534 -20.77 -26.58 16.68
CA ASP A 534 -19.51 -27.34 16.68
C ASP A 534 -18.32 -26.37 16.64
N LYS A 535 -17.46 -26.53 17.63
CA LYS A 535 -16.22 -25.78 17.72
C LYS A 535 -15.19 -26.37 16.77
N LEU A 536 -14.88 -25.64 15.70
CA LEU A 536 -13.88 -26.02 14.71
C LEU A 536 -12.45 -25.76 15.22
N VAL A 537 -12.25 -24.62 15.87
CA VAL A 537 -10.93 -24.22 16.35
C VAL A 537 -10.61 -24.94 17.65
N SER A 538 -9.48 -25.64 17.69
CA SER A 538 -9.00 -26.32 18.90
C SER A 538 -8.88 -25.34 20.07
N LYS A 539 -9.16 -25.81 21.28
CA LYS A 539 -8.94 -25.08 22.55
C LYS A 539 -7.47 -24.75 22.85
N ARG A 540 -6.55 -25.12 21.95
CA ARG A 540 -5.20 -24.57 21.91
C ARG A 540 -5.23 -23.09 21.53
N TYR A 541 -6.05 -22.68 20.59
CA TYR A 541 -6.00 -21.30 20.09
C TYR A 541 -7.00 -20.40 20.84
N PRO A 542 -6.77 -19.08 20.86
CA PRO A 542 -7.69 -18.13 21.48
C PRO A 542 -9.10 -18.22 20.90
N SER A 543 -10.10 -17.99 21.75
CA SER A 543 -11.54 -17.98 21.41
C SER A 543 -11.90 -17.06 20.24
N TRP A 544 -11.26 -15.89 20.14
CA TRP A 544 -11.54 -14.92 19.08
C TRP A 544 -11.17 -15.44 17.68
N LEU A 545 -10.24 -16.39 17.57
CA LEU A 545 -9.80 -16.94 16.29
C LEU A 545 -10.94 -17.68 15.58
N GLU A 546 -11.85 -18.29 16.34
CA GLU A 546 -13.04 -18.95 15.78
C GLU A 546 -13.96 -17.95 15.06
N HIS A 547 -14.12 -16.75 15.63
CA HIS A 547 -14.90 -15.68 15.02
C HIS A 547 -14.23 -15.18 13.72
N ALA A 548 -12.91 -15.04 13.74
CA ALA A 548 -12.14 -14.68 12.55
C ALA A 548 -12.26 -15.73 11.44
N LEU A 549 -12.21 -17.02 11.78
CA LEU A 549 -12.41 -18.12 10.84
C LEU A 549 -13.83 -18.11 10.25
N LYS A 550 -14.86 -17.92 11.07
CA LYS A 550 -16.26 -17.82 10.62
C LYS A 550 -16.44 -16.66 9.63
N LEU A 551 -15.90 -15.48 9.93
CA LEU A 551 -15.95 -14.34 9.01
C LEU A 551 -15.20 -14.62 7.71
N SER A 552 -13.99 -15.20 7.81
CA SER A 552 -13.17 -15.56 6.65
C SER A 552 -13.90 -16.54 5.72
N ARG A 553 -14.59 -17.53 6.30
CA ARG A 553 -15.44 -18.47 5.57
C ARG A 553 -16.65 -17.82 4.90
N ALA A 554 -17.32 -16.91 5.60
CA ALA A 554 -18.47 -16.19 5.08
C ALA A 554 -18.09 -15.34 3.86
N ARG A 555 -16.96 -14.64 3.94
CA ARG A 555 -16.58 -13.68 2.91
C ARG A 555 -15.64 -14.22 1.84
N GLY A 556 -15.15 -15.46 2.00
CA GLY A 556 -14.08 -15.98 1.16
C GLY A 556 -12.78 -15.20 1.33
N TYR A 557 -12.52 -14.68 2.53
CA TYR A 557 -11.25 -14.02 2.82
C TYR A 557 -10.13 -15.05 2.96
N TRP A 558 -8.90 -14.58 2.83
CA TRP A 558 -7.71 -15.40 3.00
C TRP A 558 -6.61 -14.64 3.72
N THR A 559 -5.76 -15.39 4.39
CA THR A 559 -4.52 -14.93 4.99
C THR A 559 -3.37 -15.37 4.10
N LEU A 560 -2.42 -14.46 3.85
CA LEU A 560 -1.18 -14.77 3.15
C LEU A 560 -0.21 -15.45 4.12
N TYR A 561 0.34 -16.60 3.71
CA TYR A 561 1.39 -17.30 4.43
C TYR A 561 2.69 -17.28 3.61
N PRO A 562 3.84 -17.03 4.27
CA PRO A 562 5.14 -17.05 3.62
C PRO A 562 5.54 -18.47 3.19
N SER A 563 6.54 -18.58 2.32
CA SER A 563 7.22 -19.86 2.06
C SER A 563 7.93 -20.37 3.32
N ARG A 564 8.33 -21.65 3.35
CA ARG A 564 9.07 -22.20 4.50
C ARG A 564 10.38 -21.46 4.77
N SER A 565 11.16 -21.20 3.71
CA SER A 565 12.41 -20.47 3.80
C SER A 565 12.21 -19.07 4.38
N THR A 566 11.15 -18.38 3.95
CA THR A 566 10.85 -17.04 4.44
C THR A 566 10.34 -17.08 5.88
N ALA A 567 9.44 -17.99 6.24
CA ALA A 567 8.93 -18.12 7.61
C ALA A 567 10.06 -18.31 8.64
N GLU A 568 11.01 -19.21 8.35
CA GLU A 568 12.17 -19.51 9.21
C GLU A 568 13.12 -18.31 9.39
N THR A 569 13.10 -17.34 8.46
CA THR A 569 13.85 -16.08 8.56
C THR A 569 13.08 -14.95 9.25
N LEU A 570 11.78 -15.10 9.48
CA LEU A 570 10.91 -14.03 10.01
C LEU A 570 10.55 -14.22 11.47
N ALA A 571 10.04 -15.40 11.82
CA ALA A 571 9.46 -15.64 13.12
C ALA A 571 9.54 -17.12 13.49
N GLU A 572 9.78 -17.38 14.77
CA GLU A 572 9.75 -18.73 15.34
C GLU A 572 8.76 -18.79 16.50
N VAL A 573 7.99 -19.88 16.56
CA VAL A 573 6.99 -20.11 17.61
C VAL A 573 7.49 -21.18 18.58
N HIS A 574 7.86 -20.73 19.78
CA HIS A 574 8.39 -21.60 20.83
C HIS A 574 7.29 -22.33 21.62
N GLN A 575 7.40 -23.64 21.78
CA GLN A 575 6.37 -24.45 22.46
C GLN A 575 6.76 -24.92 23.87
N GLU A 576 7.97 -24.61 24.34
CA GLU A 576 8.55 -25.19 25.56
C GLU A 576 7.84 -24.77 26.86
N LEU A 577 7.35 -23.53 26.89
CA LEU A 577 6.56 -22.95 27.98
C LEU A 577 5.15 -22.60 27.52
N TYR A 578 4.63 -23.35 26.53
CA TYR A 578 3.29 -23.14 26.01
C TYR A 578 2.23 -23.34 27.11
N ARG A 579 1.27 -22.41 27.17
CA ARG A 579 0.07 -22.53 28.00
C ARG A 579 -1.16 -22.29 27.14
N PRO A 580 -2.25 -23.06 27.34
CA PRO A 580 -3.50 -22.78 26.66
C PRO A 580 -4.01 -21.38 27.05
N PRO A 581 -4.81 -20.74 26.18
CA PRO A 581 -5.53 -19.51 26.49
C PRO A 581 -6.29 -19.64 27.80
N GLU A 582 -6.44 -18.51 28.49
CA GLU A 582 -7.00 -18.50 29.85
C GLU A 582 -8.41 -19.05 29.92
N GLU A 583 -9.22 -18.78 28.90
CA GLU A 583 -10.58 -19.33 28.76
C GLU A 583 -10.63 -20.86 28.70
N TYR A 584 -9.51 -21.55 28.43
CA TYR A 584 -9.42 -23.01 28.32
C TYR A 584 -8.48 -23.67 29.33
N GLN A 585 -7.98 -22.92 30.32
CA GLN A 585 -7.03 -23.46 31.30
C GLN A 585 -7.58 -24.68 32.05
N ASN A 586 -8.88 -24.69 32.34
CA ASN A 586 -9.53 -25.78 33.07
C ASN A 586 -9.87 -26.98 32.17
N ASP A 587 -9.97 -26.79 30.86
CA ASP A 587 -10.42 -27.80 29.91
C ASP A 587 -9.26 -28.65 29.36
N VAL A 588 -8.07 -28.03 29.24
CA VAL A 588 -6.90 -28.65 28.63
C VAL A 588 -5.95 -29.06 29.75
N GLY A 589 -6.09 -30.28 30.26
CA GLY A 589 -5.11 -30.86 31.17
C GLY A 589 -3.71 -30.78 30.58
N TYR A 590 -2.73 -30.31 31.36
CA TYR A 590 -1.33 -30.07 30.96
C TYR A 590 -0.75 -31.33 30.26
N ARG A 591 -0.78 -31.37 28.93
CA ARG A 591 -0.10 -32.41 28.16
C ARG A 591 1.31 -31.93 27.91
N GLY A 592 2.27 -32.76 28.32
CA GLY A 592 3.69 -32.44 28.46
C GLY A 592 4.39 -31.90 27.22
N ARG A 593 5.66 -31.55 27.46
CA ARG A 593 6.64 -30.96 26.54
C ARG A 593 6.46 -31.43 25.09
N MET A 594 6.01 -30.52 24.24
CA MET A 594 6.02 -30.71 22.78
C MET A 594 7.45 -30.57 22.25
N PRO A 595 7.77 -31.19 21.11
CA PRO A 595 9.07 -31.02 20.48
C PRO A 595 9.33 -29.52 20.23
N ASP A 596 10.59 -29.13 20.41
CA ASP A 596 11.03 -27.75 20.27
C ASP A 596 10.70 -27.19 18.88
N GLY A 597 10.57 -25.86 18.83
CA GLY A 597 10.57 -25.11 17.57
C GLY A 597 11.86 -25.34 16.78
N GLY A 598 11.92 -24.79 15.58
CA GLY A 598 13.13 -24.85 14.75
C GLY A 598 14.27 -24.01 15.34
N PHE A 599 15.05 -23.38 14.48
CA PHE A 599 15.93 -22.29 14.89
C PHE A 599 15.67 -21.13 13.94
N LEU A 600 15.55 -19.92 14.47
CA LEU A 600 15.55 -18.70 13.67
C LEU A 600 16.81 -18.63 12.81
N MET A 601 16.63 -18.65 11.49
CA MET A 601 17.74 -18.58 10.57
C MET A 601 18.21 -17.12 10.46
N ALA A 602 19.50 -16.91 10.76
CA ALA A 602 20.14 -15.62 10.58
C ALA A 602 20.34 -15.35 9.08
N GLY A 603 19.65 -14.36 8.53
CA GLY A 603 19.75 -13.99 7.12
C GLY A 603 18.89 -12.78 6.76
N SER A 604 19.14 -12.22 5.58
CA SER A 604 18.25 -11.22 5.00
C SER A 604 16.99 -11.89 4.48
N PHE A 605 15.80 -11.37 4.80
CA PHE A 605 14.56 -11.92 4.26
C PHE A 605 14.51 -11.80 2.71
N MET A 606 15.26 -10.86 2.12
CA MET A 606 15.31 -10.71 0.67
C MET A 606 15.94 -11.92 -0.03
N ASP A 607 16.88 -12.60 0.65
CA ASP A 607 17.54 -13.79 0.12
C ASP A 607 16.63 -15.03 0.20
N SER A 608 15.63 -15.01 1.10
CA SER A 608 14.65 -16.10 1.24
C SER A 608 13.47 -16.00 0.26
N LEU A 609 13.29 -14.83 -0.37
CA LEU A 609 12.26 -14.57 -1.36
C LEU A 609 12.64 -15.07 -2.77
N PRO A 610 11.66 -15.52 -3.57
CA PRO A 610 11.92 -15.97 -4.94
C PRO A 610 12.39 -14.83 -5.86
N SER A 611 12.93 -15.20 -7.02
CA SER A 611 13.27 -14.29 -8.13
C SER A 611 14.08 -13.04 -7.72
N ARG A 612 15.08 -13.23 -6.84
CA ARG A 612 15.97 -12.16 -6.34
C ARG A 612 15.21 -11.06 -5.58
N GLY A 613 14.41 -11.45 -4.58
CA GLY A 613 13.76 -10.50 -3.66
C GLY A 613 12.36 -10.05 -4.06
N ASN A 614 11.72 -10.70 -5.04
CA ASN A 614 10.36 -10.35 -5.46
C ASN A 614 9.33 -11.16 -4.66
N LEU A 615 8.27 -10.47 -4.22
CA LEU A 615 7.07 -11.12 -3.70
C LEU A 615 6.32 -11.81 -4.86
N LEU A 616 5.74 -12.98 -4.59
CA LEU A 616 4.96 -13.70 -5.60
C LEU A 616 3.68 -12.95 -5.92
N ALA A 617 3.25 -12.96 -7.18
CA ALA A 617 1.94 -12.45 -7.53
C ALA A 617 0.84 -13.37 -6.97
N PHE A 618 -0.33 -12.81 -6.64
CA PHE A 618 -1.45 -13.59 -6.12
C PHE A 618 -1.90 -14.71 -7.06
N ASP A 619 -1.81 -14.50 -8.38
CA ASP A 619 -2.22 -15.46 -9.41
C ASP A 619 -1.32 -16.72 -9.45
N ASP A 620 -0.08 -16.58 -8.96
CA ASP A 620 0.91 -17.65 -8.92
C ASP A 620 0.86 -18.45 -7.62
N MET A 621 0.17 -17.94 -6.59
CA MET A 621 0.08 -18.59 -5.28
C MET A 621 -1.00 -19.68 -5.24
N PRO A 622 -0.72 -20.83 -4.62
CA PRO A 622 -1.74 -21.82 -4.29
C PRO A 622 -2.78 -21.23 -3.33
N LEU A 623 -4.07 -21.48 -3.59
CA LEU A 623 -5.18 -21.09 -2.74
C LEU A 623 -5.74 -22.31 -2.00
N LEU A 624 -5.87 -22.23 -0.69
CA LEU A 624 -6.36 -23.29 0.19
C LEU A 624 -7.68 -22.90 0.85
N LEU A 625 -8.61 -23.87 0.91
CA LEU A 625 -9.84 -23.77 1.69
C LEU A 625 -9.55 -23.89 3.20
N TRP A 626 -10.52 -23.58 4.07
CA TRP A 626 -10.32 -23.62 5.53
C TRP A 626 -9.77 -24.96 6.06
N ASP A 627 -10.10 -26.08 5.41
CA ASP A 627 -9.64 -27.43 5.77
C ASP A 627 -8.23 -27.77 5.23
N GLY A 628 -7.60 -26.83 4.52
CA GLY A 628 -6.26 -26.96 3.95
C GLY A 628 -6.21 -27.63 2.58
N LYS A 629 -7.36 -27.92 1.95
CA LYS A 629 -7.39 -28.48 0.59
C LYS A 629 -7.17 -27.40 -0.47
N PRO A 630 -6.39 -27.67 -1.53
CA PRO A 630 -6.21 -26.74 -2.63
C PRO A 630 -7.52 -26.53 -3.39
N THR A 631 -7.82 -25.28 -3.72
CA THR A 631 -9.04 -24.87 -4.41
C THR A 631 -8.77 -23.77 -5.44
N ALA A 632 -9.73 -23.54 -6.32
CA ALA A 632 -9.74 -22.41 -7.25
C ALA A 632 -10.61 -21.27 -6.72
N LEU A 633 -10.37 -20.04 -7.19
CA LEU A 633 -11.09 -18.85 -6.76
C LEU A 633 -12.61 -18.97 -6.93
N GLU A 634 -13.07 -19.48 -8.09
CA GLU A 634 -14.50 -19.65 -8.38
C GLU A 634 -15.20 -20.59 -7.38
N LYS A 635 -14.52 -21.67 -6.98
CA LYS A 635 -15.06 -22.62 -5.99
C LYS A 635 -15.05 -22.03 -4.59
N LEU A 636 -14.03 -21.25 -4.24
CA LEU A 636 -14.00 -20.53 -2.97
C LEU A 636 -15.20 -19.58 -2.88
N ASP A 637 -15.52 -18.87 -3.96
CA ASP A 637 -16.64 -17.94 -4.01
C ASP A 637 -17.99 -18.66 -3.87
N SER A 638 -18.16 -19.84 -4.49
CA SER A 638 -19.38 -20.63 -4.30
C SER A 638 -19.53 -21.12 -2.85
N TYR A 639 -18.45 -21.63 -2.24
CA TYR A 639 -18.49 -22.08 -0.84
C TYR A 639 -18.75 -20.93 0.14
N ALA A 640 -18.17 -19.75 -0.11
CA ALA A 640 -18.41 -18.56 0.69
C ALA A 640 -19.87 -18.08 0.59
N ALA A 641 -20.45 -18.11 -0.61
CA ALA A 641 -21.86 -17.75 -0.84
C ALA A 641 -22.82 -18.72 -0.12
N GLU A 642 -22.56 -20.03 -0.21
CA GLU A 642 -23.33 -21.06 0.49
C GLU A 642 -23.29 -20.85 2.02
N TYR A 643 -22.09 -20.66 2.57
CA TYR A 643 -21.91 -20.43 4.01
C TYR A 643 -22.56 -19.12 4.47
N THR A 644 -22.48 -18.06 3.66
CA THR A 644 -23.16 -16.78 3.93
C THR A 644 -24.69 -16.94 3.95
N ALA A 645 -25.25 -17.68 3.00
CA ALA A 645 -26.69 -17.95 2.96
C ALA A 645 -27.15 -18.70 4.22
N GLU A 646 -26.31 -19.60 4.74
CA GLU A 646 -26.58 -20.30 5.98
C GLU A 646 -26.50 -19.41 7.22
N ILE A 647 -25.48 -18.55 7.33
CA ILE A 647 -25.40 -17.53 8.40
C ILE A 647 -26.65 -16.67 8.42
N ARG A 648 -27.07 -16.18 7.24
CA ARG A 648 -28.25 -15.31 7.11
C ARG A 648 -29.54 -16.00 7.54
N ARG A 649 -29.67 -17.31 7.29
CA ARG A 649 -30.81 -18.13 7.72
C ARG A 649 -30.79 -18.43 9.21
N ALA A 650 -29.64 -18.84 9.75
CA ALA A 650 -29.53 -19.32 11.13
C ALA A 650 -29.48 -18.18 12.16
N VAL A 651 -28.68 -17.15 11.88
CA VAL A 651 -28.36 -16.08 12.84
C VAL A 651 -28.82 -14.71 12.30
N GLY A 652 -28.80 -14.51 10.99
CA GLY A 652 -29.09 -13.22 10.38
C GLY A 652 -30.55 -12.76 10.40
N GLY A 653 -31.51 -13.64 10.72
CA GLY A 653 -32.94 -13.28 10.74
C GLY A 653 -33.51 -12.87 9.37
N CYS A 654 -32.86 -13.29 8.28
CA CYS A 654 -33.18 -12.88 6.91
C CYS A 654 -34.27 -13.73 6.24
N GLU A 655 -35.31 -14.15 6.98
CA GLU A 655 -36.32 -15.11 6.48
C GLU A 655 -37.22 -14.54 5.36
N ALA A 656 -37.24 -13.21 5.17
CA ALA A 656 -38.22 -12.53 4.30
C ALA A 656 -37.63 -11.69 3.14
N LEU A 657 -36.32 -11.73 2.87
CA LEU A 657 -35.69 -10.91 1.82
C LEU A 657 -35.18 -11.76 0.65
N SER A 658 -35.42 -11.29 -0.57
CA SER A 658 -34.94 -11.93 -1.80
C SER A 658 -33.42 -11.82 -1.91
N THR A 659 -32.75 -12.80 -2.54
CA THR A 659 -31.29 -12.80 -2.72
C THR A 659 -30.76 -11.57 -3.49
N ALA A 660 -31.63 -10.90 -4.26
CA ALA A 660 -31.31 -9.70 -5.03
C ALA A 660 -31.20 -8.42 -4.17
N ASP A 661 -31.83 -8.37 -2.99
CA ASP A 661 -31.79 -7.21 -2.09
C ASP A 661 -30.58 -7.21 -1.14
N LEU A 662 -29.82 -8.32 -1.12
CA LEU A 662 -28.72 -8.60 -0.18
C LEU A 662 -27.34 -8.50 -0.84
N LEU A 663 -27.12 -7.42 -1.58
CA LEU A 663 -25.81 -7.11 -2.17
C LEU A 663 -24.71 -7.15 -1.09
N PRO A 664 -23.56 -7.81 -1.33
CA PRO A 664 -22.44 -7.81 -0.41
C PRO A 664 -22.04 -6.37 -0.08
N ARG A 665 -22.23 -5.96 1.17
CA ARG A 665 -21.77 -4.66 1.65
C ARG A 665 -20.37 -4.81 2.22
N ARG A 666 -19.58 -3.74 2.19
CA ARG A 666 -18.24 -3.68 2.79
C ARG A 666 -18.25 -3.76 4.33
N SER A 667 -19.40 -4.06 4.94
CA SER A 667 -19.58 -4.20 6.39
C SER A 667 -20.28 -5.52 6.67
N ALA A 668 -20.00 -6.15 7.83
CA ALA A 668 -20.66 -7.38 8.27
C ALA A 668 -22.19 -7.26 8.42
N ARG A 669 -22.76 -6.07 8.19
CA ARG A 669 -24.19 -5.78 8.36
C ARG A 669 -25.08 -6.56 7.40
N ASP A 670 -24.64 -6.86 6.18
CA ASP A 670 -25.45 -7.65 5.25
C ASP A 670 -25.56 -9.14 5.64
N LEU A 671 -24.78 -9.60 6.63
CA LEU A 671 -24.96 -10.93 7.21
C LEU A 671 -26.14 -10.99 8.20
N PHE A 672 -26.61 -9.82 8.67
CA PHE A 672 -27.67 -9.71 9.67
C PHE A 672 -28.77 -8.74 9.20
N CYS A 673 -29.96 -9.26 8.88
CA CYS A 673 -31.12 -8.50 8.39
C CYS A 673 -31.94 -7.87 9.53
N VAL A 674 -31.26 -7.30 10.54
CA VAL A 674 -31.94 -6.59 11.63
C VAL A 674 -32.38 -5.22 11.11
N ARG A 675 -33.68 -4.92 11.14
CA ARG A 675 -34.18 -3.56 10.87
C ARG A 675 -33.62 -2.63 11.96
N GLU A 676 -32.92 -1.57 11.55
CA GLU A 676 -32.54 -0.49 12.48
C GLU A 676 -33.85 0.15 12.98
N GLU A 677 -34.04 0.23 14.31
CA GLU A 677 -35.02 1.13 14.95
C GLU A 677 -34.52 2.57 14.92
#